data_AF-A0A1W0XEP9-F1
#
_entry.id   AF-A0A1W0XEP9-F1
#
_cell.length_a   1.000
_cell.length_b   1.000
_cell.length_c   1.000
_cell.angle_alpha   90.00
_cell.angle_beta   90.00
_cell.angle_gamma   90.00
#
_symmetry.space_group_name_H-M   'P 1'
#
loop_
_entity.id
_entity.type
_entity.pdbx_description
1 polymer ?
#
loop_
_entity_poly.entity_id
_entity_poly.type
_entity_poly.pdbx_seq_one_letter_code
_entity_poly.pdbx_strand_id
1 'polypeptide(L)'
;MSSAARFFITTPIFYVNAAPHVGHLYTVLIADALHRWKKMKQNETQSLFSVGTDEHGLKIQRAAANADPKTLCDQNSLKFRQLFHVAGIEYTDFIRTTDARHAVAVEHAWNILKQKKLIVKGSYSGWYCTSDEAFLPESQVQSVKEADGSDVKVSTESGHRVEWMQEDNYLFRLGAFQDDLKHWIRQEPIAPANFNQLVEHWLEERELADVSVSRSSNRLQWGIAVPDDPSQRIYVWMDALINYLTVCGYPDESFRKFWPADVQIVGKDILKFHAIYWPAFLMGLGLDPPRKILCHSHWIVDHRKMSKSIGNVVDPFDRVKRYTTDGLRYFLLREGVPHSDSNYSDEKVVAYLNAELANTMGNLLNRCTALTVNPSQTVPARSSASDIARSLGGEGSTLIENLTALPRIVDEHYESFNFYKGIEAVMSVLREANTLVQNTTPWTLANSKDSLDKEKLRHVLFLALETLRVSGVLLSPVTPTLSSILLGKLRRILAFLLLLHYSIVAGCEEWMGKRSAAHLKTFTGRAIMKVERCNFLIWNIFFCCLVAVNGQMYGKKAIKGTDKMIVTDRNVFRKAASLDKLSGACDADESCVFSWACDRIRKPVRSCSGPFYFFTVCCKTANSTTYFETKPDYSLPPTATTITQPHSTALPTTSTTSIVPIPNSALAIPNQTTLGGQTAVKPACGRAPLMSRVGRIVGGSAAQFGEFPFQAMVVIKGAEKCGGALLDHDWVVTAGHCVASASITAGDFIVKLGVWDRTRTNDILPVEERLVTKVILHPTYSSMRSFSQDIALLRLSAPVVYAPHIQPICLPAPDEEFTYLMTTITGWGRLQFREDRPSVLQKVDVPVISNWQCESMFTTQHTPESILPDMMCASTADGTKDACQGDSGGPLSLIRAGSHVLVGLVSWGYGCALPGYPGVYARMSKFTGWLEDTMRANI
;
A
#
# COMPACT_ATOMS: atom_id res chain seq x y z
N MET A 1 33.11 -15.58 9.96
CA MET A 1 31.99 -15.38 9.01
C MET A 1 30.90 -14.66 9.77
N SER A 2 30.26 -13.65 9.19
CA SER A 2 29.01 -13.13 9.76
C SER A 2 27.95 -14.23 9.66
N SER A 3 27.07 -14.35 10.66
CA SER A 3 25.86 -15.16 10.48
C SER A 3 24.92 -14.41 9.57
N ALA A 4 24.75 -14.90 8.33
CA ALA A 4 23.78 -14.36 7.38
C ALA A 4 22.42 -14.15 8.09
N ALA A 5 21.89 -12.93 7.97
CA ALA A 5 20.58 -12.61 8.52
C ALA A 5 19.52 -13.52 7.89
N ARG A 6 18.46 -13.78 8.65
CA ARG A 6 17.36 -14.64 8.23
C ARG A 6 16.06 -13.89 8.42
N PHE A 7 15.10 -14.15 7.54
CA PHE A 7 13.82 -13.49 7.56
C PHE A 7 12.71 -14.47 7.18
N PHE A 8 11.91 -14.90 8.17
CA PHE A 8 10.79 -15.82 7.95
C PHE A 8 9.46 -15.05 7.85
N ILE A 9 8.81 -15.18 6.70
CA ILE A 9 7.52 -14.58 6.39
C ILE A 9 6.49 -15.65 6.00
N THR A 10 5.25 -15.50 6.49
CA THR A 10 4.15 -16.42 6.18
C THR A 10 2.91 -15.67 5.71
N THR A 11 2.16 -16.25 4.77
CA THR A 11 0.73 -15.97 4.61
C THR A 11 -0.06 -16.97 5.47
N PRO A 12 -1.40 -16.87 5.55
CA PRO A 12 -2.22 -17.99 5.99
C PRO A 12 -2.10 -19.13 4.96
N ILE A 13 -2.50 -20.32 5.39
CA ILE A 13 -2.86 -21.39 4.47
C ILE A 13 -4.35 -21.27 4.12
N PHE A 14 -4.71 -21.50 2.85
CA PHE A 14 -6.05 -21.20 2.35
C PHE A 14 -6.94 -22.44 2.22
N TYR A 15 -8.19 -22.36 2.68
CA TYR A 15 -9.18 -23.44 2.57
C TYR A 15 -9.44 -23.84 1.11
N VAL A 16 -9.32 -25.14 0.82
CA VAL A 16 -9.50 -25.70 -0.54
C VAL A 16 -10.95 -26.12 -0.88
N ASN A 17 -11.95 -25.64 -0.13
CA ASN A 17 -13.37 -25.74 -0.52
C ASN A 17 -13.73 -24.85 -1.74
N ALA A 18 -12.78 -24.04 -2.22
CA ALA A 18 -12.99 -23.07 -3.28
C ALA A 18 -11.80 -22.96 -4.24
N ALA A 19 -12.11 -22.48 -5.46
CA ALA A 19 -11.10 -21.87 -6.32
C ALA A 19 -10.68 -20.51 -5.72
N PRO A 20 -9.42 -20.07 -5.93
CA PRO A 20 -8.91 -18.84 -5.34
C PRO A 20 -9.51 -17.57 -5.98
N HIS A 21 -9.59 -16.51 -5.19
CA HIS A 21 -10.06 -15.17 -5.60
C HIS A 21 -9.05 -14.07 -5.23
N VAL A 22 -9.22 -12.84 -5.74
CA VAL A 22 -8.28 -11.72 -5.50
C VAL A 22 -7.94 -11.45 -4.03
N GLY A 23 -8.83 -11.78 -3.08
CA GLY A 23 -8.54 -11.68 -1.65
C GLY A 23 -7.35 -12.54 -1.18
N HIS A 24 -7.22 -13.78 -1.67
CA HIS A 24 -6.08 -14.65 -1.35
C HIS A 24 -4.81 -14.14 -2.03
N LEU A 25 -4.95 -13.67 -3.28
CA LEU A 25 -3.84 -13.09 -4.03
C LEU A 25 -3.27 -11.86 -3.33
N TYR A 26 -4.11 -10.97 -2.79
CA TYR A 26 -3.67 -9.77 -2.06
C TYR A 26 -2.78 -10.12 -0.86
N THR A 27 -3.22 -11.03 0.01
CA THR A 27 -2.43 -11.52 1.16
C THR A 27 -1.05 -12.03 0.73
N VAL A 28 -1.01 -12.80 -0.36
CA VAL A 28 0.23 -13.38 -0.91
C VAL A 28 1.10 -12.33 -1.59
N LEU A 29 0.53 -11.29 -2.19
CA LEU A 29 1.27 -10.19 -2.81
C LEU A 29 1.96 -9.28 -1.79
N ILE A 30 1.36 -9.03 -0.62
CA ILE A 30 2.04 -8.28 0.45
C ILE A 30 3.26 -9.08 0.93
N ALA A 31 3.12 -10.40 1.08
CA ALA A 31 4.22 -11.29 1.47
C ALA A 31 5.33 -11.35 0.40
N ASP A 32 4.96 -11.50 -0.87
CA ASP A 32 5.90 -11.51 -2.00
C ASP A 32 6.65 -10.18 -2.15
N ALA A 33 5.95 -9.06 -2.03
CA ALA A 33 6.57 -7.73 -2.06
C ALA A 33 7.55 -7.53 -0.89
N LEU A 34 7.21 -7.96 0.32
CA LEU A 34 8.13 -7.85 1.46
C LEU A 34 9.31 -8.83 1.34
N HIS A 35 9.09 -10.07 0.90
CA HIS A 35 10.15 -11.05 0.62
C HIS A 35 11.14 -10.52 -0.43
N ARG A 36 10.64 -9.94 -1.53
CA ARG A 36 11.44 -9.28 -2.57
C ARG A 36 12.20 -8.07 -2.02
N TRP A 37 11.57 -7.22 -1.20
CA TRP A 37 12.22 -6.07 -0.58
C TRP A 37 13.39 -6.49 0.33
N LYS A 38 13.19 -7.50 1.19
CA LYS A 38 14.23 -8.05 2.09
C LYS A 38 15.39 -8.66 1.31
N LYS A 39 15.11 -9.46 0.27
CA LYS A 39 16.12 -9.99 -0.66
C LYS A 39 16.93 -8.88 -1.34
N MET A 40 16.30 -7.76 -1.71
CA MET A 40 16.98 -6.63 -2.35
C MET A 40 17.83 -5.80 -1.38
N LYS A 41 17.36 -5.58 -0.14
CA LYS A 41 18.10 -4.83 0.89
C LYS A 41 19.34 -5.56 1.42
N GLN A 42 19.33 -6.90 1.39
CA GLN A 42 20.33 -7.70 2.08
C GLN A 42 20.85 -8.85 1.19
N ASN A 43 21.94 -8.58 0.46
CA ASN A 43 22.60 -9.49 -0.50
C ASN A 43 22.96 -10.90 0.04
N GLU A 44 22.95 -11.13 1.35
CA GLU A 44 23.28 -12.41 1.99
C GLU A 44 22.09 -13.06 2.73
N THR A 45 20.92 -12.41 2.80
CA THR A 45 19.82 -12.85 3.66
C THR A 45 19.11 -14.09 3.13
N GLN A 46 19.10 -15.15 3.94
CA GLN A 46 18.23 -16.30 3.68
C GLN A 46 16.82 -15.95 4.15
N SER A 47 15.92 -15.59 3.22
CA SER A 47 14.50 -15.43 3.53
C SER A 47 13.74 -16.71 3.21
N LEU A 48 12.96 -17.17 4.19
CA LEU A 48 11.99 -18.25 4.08
C LEU A 48 10.61 -17.58 3.89
N PHE A 49 9.91 -17.90 2.82
CA PHE A 49 8.56 -17.41 2.52
C PHE A 49 7.61 -18.60 2.35
N SER A 50 6.72 -18.78 3.32
CA SER A 50 5.68 -19.82 3.33
C SER A 50 4.36 -19.31 2.75
N VAL A 51 3.77 -20.12 1.87
CA VAL A 51 2.36 -20.08 1.46
C VAL A 51 1.81 -21.51 1.52
N GLY A 52 0.49 -21.71 1.46
CA GLY A 52 -0.04 -23.06 1.39
C GLY A 52 -1.54 -23.19 1.40
N THR A 53 -2.02 -24.41 1.62
CA THR A 53 -3.44 -24.76 1.64
C THR A 53 -3.86 -25.53 2.90
N ASP A 54 -5.02 -25.13 3.44
CA ASP A 54 -5.73 -25.82 4.51
C ASP A 54 -6.71 -26.80 3.87
N GLU A 55 -6.53 -28.08 4.21
CA GLU A 55 -7.07 -29.20 3.46
C GLU A 55 -7.82 -30.23 4.31
N HIS A 56 -8.03 -29.94 5.60
CA HIS A 56 -8.81 -30.78 6.53
C HIS A 56 -10.08 -30.07 7.01
N GLY A 57 -10.87 -30.71 7.88
CA GLY A 57 -12.03 -30.09 8.53
C GLY A 57 -13.37 -30.33 7.82
N LEU A 58 -14.44 -29.92 8.49
CA LEU A 58 -15.80 -30.30 8.12
C LEU A 58 -16.28 -29.58 6.84
N LYS A 59 -15.78 -28.37 6.58
CA LYS A 59 -15.97 -27.63 5.31
C LYS A 59 -15.47 -28.41 4.11
N ILE A 60 -14.30 -29.03 4.21
CA ILE A 60 -13.69 -29.81 3.12
C ILE A 60 -14.48 -31.10 2.89
N GLN A 61 -14.78 -31.84 3.97
CA GLN A 61 -15.59 -33.05 3.93
C GLN A 61 -16.98 -32.79 3.30
N ARG A 62 -17.66 -31.71 3.70
CA ARG A 62 -18.96 -31.31 3.11
C ARG A 62 -18.84 -30.82 1.66
N ALA A 63 -17.76 -30.14 1.29
CA ALA A 63 -17.53 -29.67 -0.08
C ALA A 63 -17.19 -30.81 -1.07
N ALA A 64 -16.62 -31.91 -0.59
CA ALA A 64 -16.43 -33.15 -1.36
C ALA A 64 -17.73 -33.95 -1.55
N ALA A 65 -18.73 -33.71 -0.69
CA ALA A 65 -20.00 -34.45 -0.64
C ALA A 65 -19.79 -35.97 -0.54
N ASN A 66 -20.07 -36.71 -1.63
CA ASN A 66 -19.89 -38.17 -1.70
C ASN A 66 -18.60 -38.59 -2.43
N ALA A 67 -17.75 -37.64 -2.83
CA ALA A 67 -16.46 -37.91 -3.46
C ALA A 67 -15.34 -37.96 -2.43
N ASP A 68 -14.18 -38.50 -2.83
CA ASP A 68 -12.96 -38.46 -2.03
C ASP A 68 -12.51 -37.01 -1.74
N PRO A 69 -12.42 -36.59 -0.46
CA PRO A 69 -11.94 -35.26 -0.12
C PRO A 69 -10.51 -34.98 -0.57
N LYS A 70 -9.62 -35.99 -0.59
CA LYS A 70 -8.24 -35.81 -1.03
C LYS A 70 -8.16 -35.34 -2.48
N THR A 71 -8.97 -35.93 -3.37
CA THR A 71 -9.08 -35.54 -4.78
C THR A 71 -9.54 -34.09 -4.94
N LEU A 72 -10.50 -33.62 -4.12
CA LEU A 72 -10.90 -32.20 -4.12
C LEU A 72 -9.74 -31.29 -3.68
N CYS A 73 -9.01 -31.68 -2.63
CA CYS A 73 -7.88 -30.93 -2.10
C CYS A 73 -6.72 -30.86 -3.11
N ASP A 74 -6.33 -31.98 -3.72
CA ASP A 74 -5.29 -32.04 -4.76
C ASP A 74 -5.64 -31.10 -5.94
N GLN A 75 -6.89 -31.12 -6.41
CA GLN A 75 -7.35 -30.28 -7.51
C GLN A 75 -7.35 -28.78 -7.19
N ASN A 76 -7.87 -28.37 -6.03
CA ASN A 76 -7.97 -26.95 -5.67
C ASN A 76 -6.62 -26.40 -5.19
N SER A 77 -5.79 -27.20 -4.50
CA SER A 77 -4.41 -26.83 -4.15
C SER A 77 -3.52 -26.66 -5.39
N LEU A 78 -3.78 -27.39 -6.49
CA LEU A 78 -3.16 -27.12 -7.78
C LEU A 78 -3.57 -25.74 -8.35
N LYS A 79 -4.84 -25.34 -8.22
CA LYS A 79 -5.31 -24.01 -8.68
C LYS A 79 -4.66 -22.86 -7.89
N PHE A 80 -4.45 -23.01 -6.59
CA PHE A 80 -3.68 -22.02 -5.80
C PHE A 80 -2.24 -21.90 -6.31
N ARG A 81 -1.55 -23.02 -6.57
CA ARG A 81 -0.19 -23.03 -7.14
C ARG A 81 -0.12 -22.43 -8.55
N GLN A 82 -1.10 -22.73 -9.40
CA GLN A 82 -1.23 -22.13 -10.74
C GLN A 82 -1.46 -20.62 -10.66
N LEU A 83 -2.30 -20.14 -9.75
CA LEU A 83 -2.50 -18.70 -9.53
C LEU A 83 -1.20 -18.02 -9.10
N PHE A 84 -0.50 -18.57 -8.11
CA PHE A 84 0.73 -17.97 -7.59
C PHE A 84 1.84 -17.94 -8.65
N HIS A 85 1.93 -18.96 -9.51
CA HIS A 85 2.81 -18.95 -10.68
C HIS A 85 2.44 -17.85 -11.69
N VAL A 86 1.17 -17.76 -12.10
CA VAL A 86 0.66 -16.75 -13.05
C VAL A 86 0.74 -15.32 -12.49
N ALA A 87 0.68 -15.16 -11.17
CA ALA A 87 0.86 -13.89 -10.46
C ALA A 87 2.34 -13.53 -10.16
N GLY A 88 3.30 -14.36 -10.54
CA GLY A 88 4.73 -14.11 -10.35
C GLY A 88 5.18 -14.10 -8.89
N ILE A 89 4.61 -14.95 -8.04
CA ILE A 89 4.98 -15.08 -6.62
C ILE A 89 6.26 -15.92 -6.48
N GLU A 90 7.25 -15.43 -5.73
CA GLU A 90 8.49 -16.14 -5.38
C GLU A 90 8.43 -16.68 -3.94
N TYR A 91 7.49 -17.59 -3.65
CA TYR A 91 7.51 -18.34 -2.39
C TYR A 91 8.65 -19.37 -2.38
N THR A 92 9.11 -19.77 -1.19
CA THR A 92 10.19 -20.77 -1.04
C THR A 92 9.69 -22.14 -0.56
N ASP A 93 8.52 -22.18 0.08
CA ASP A 93 7.81 -23.41 0.45
C ASP A 93 6.32 -23.27 0.12
N PHE A 94 5.70 -24.38 -0.31
CA PHE A 94 4.24 -24.50 -0.42
C PHE A 94 3.80 -25.67 0.46
N ILE A 95 3.21 -25.36 1.62
CA ILE A 95 2.75 -26.37 2.58
C ILE A 95 1.30 -26.80 2.30
N ARG A 96 0.99 -28.06 2.62
CA ARG A 96 -0.37 -28.60 2.63
C ARG A 96 -0.60 -29.31 3.95
N THR A 97 -1.77 -29.21 4.56
CA THR A 97 -2.02 -29.96 5.80
C THR A 97 -2.06 -31.48 5.59
N THR A 98 -2.30 -31.96 4.36
CA THR A 98 -2.16 -33.38 3.98
C THR A 98 -0.70 -33.84 3.77
N ASP A 99 0.31 -32.97 3.86
CA ASP A 99 1.71 -33.39 3.71
C ASP A 99 2.12 -34.27 4.91
N ALA A 100 2.78 -35.41 4.66
CA ALA A 100 3.20 -36.32 5.75
C ALA A 100 4.12 -35.65 6.80
N ARG A 101 4.95 -34.67 6.37
CA ARG A 101 5.75 -33.84 7.30
C ARG A 101 4.90 -33.04 8.30
N HIS A 102 3.70 -32.66 7.90
CA HIS A 102 2.79 -31.86 8.73
C HIS A 102 2.09 -32.73 9.78
N ALA A 103 1.62 -33.92 9.40
CA ALA A 103 1.04 -34.87 10.35
C ALA A 103 2.02 -35.17 11.51
N VAL A 104 3.29 -35.43 11.20
CA VAL A 104 4.35 -35.65 12.22
C VAL A 104 4.55 -34.42 13.12
N ALA A 105 4.52 -33.21 12.56
CA ALA A 105 4.62 -31.97 13.33
C ALA A 105 3.43 -31.78 14.29
N VAL A 106 2.20 -32.03 13.80
CA VAL A 106 0.95 -31.90 14.58
C VAL A 106 0.88 -32.96 15.69
N GLU A 107 1.18 -34.22 15.39
CA GLU A 107 1.22 -35.31 16.37
C GLU A 107 2.28 -35.06 17.46
N HIS A 108 3.46 -34.56 17.09
CA HIS A 108 4.51 -34.23 18.05
C HIS A 108 4.11 -33.08 18.99
N ALA A 109 3.57 -31.98 18.42
CA ALA A 109 3.07 -30.86 19.20
C ALA A 109 1.92 -31.28 20.15
N TRP A 110 0.97 -32.07 19.65
CA TRP A 110 -0.12 -32.64 20.45
C TRP A 110 0.42 -33.42 21.65
N ASN A 111 1.40 -34.29 21.42
CA ASN A 111 1.98 -35.11 22.47
C ASN A 111 2.73 -34.29 23.53
N ILE A 112 3.42 -33.19 23.17
CA ILE A 112 4.00 -32.26 24.15
C ILE A 112 2.91 -31.60 25.02
N LEU A 113 1.84 -31.08 24.40
CA LEU A 113 0.76 -30.40 25.14
C LEU A 113 -0.04 -31.38 26.03
N LYS A 114 -0.23 -32.62 25.57
CA LYS A 114 -0.80 -33.75 26.33
C LYS A 114 0.08 -34.12 27.53
N GLN A 115 1.40 -34.25 27.35
CA GLN A 115 2.37 -34.54 28.42
C GLN A 115 2.43 -33.41 29.47
N LYS A 116 2.39 -32.14 29.04
CA LYS A 116 2.32 -30.97 29.94
C LYS A 116 0.95 -30.79 30.62
N LYS A 117 -0.02 -31.68 30.39
CA LYS A 117 -1.41 -31.61 30.91
C LYS A 117 -2.19 -30.36 30.46
N LEU A 118 -1.72 -29.71 29.39
CA LEU A 118 -2.36 -28.55 28.76
C LEU A 118 -3.52 -28.98 27.85
N ILE A 119 -3.48 -30.22 27.35
CA ILE A 119 -4.62 -30.88 26.71
C ILE A 119 -5.23 -31.90 27.70
N VAL A 120 -6.53 -31.79 27.95
CA VAL A 120 -7.30 -32.67 28.85
C VAL A 120 -8.59 -33.15 28.18
N LYS A 121 -9.09 -34.34 28.51
CA LYS A 121 -10.37 -34.84 27.98
C LYS A 121 -11.52 -34.39 28.88
N GLY A 122 -12.62 -33.92 28.29
CA GLY A 122 -13.81 -33.48 29.02
C GLY A 122 -15.06 -33.41 28.13
N SER A 123 -16.24 -33.34 28.75
CA SER A 123 -17.49 -33.10 28.03
C SER A 123 -17.65 -31.62 27.76
N TYR A 124 -17.81 -31.22 26.50
CA TYR A 124 -18.03 -29.83 26.10
C TYR A 124 -19.45 -29.67 25.57
N SER A 125 -20.24 -28.81 26.21
CA SER A 125 -21.57 -28.41 25.76
C SER A 125 -21.61 -26.92 25.41
N GLY A 126 -22.28 -26.58 24.31
CA GLY A 126 -22.41 -25.19 23.86
C GLY A 126 -22.94 -25.08 22.43
N TRP A 127 -23.12 -23.84 21.97
CA TRP A 127 -23.47 -23.55 20.59
C TRP A 127 -22.27 -23.79 19.67
N TYR A 128 -22.50 -24.42 18.52
CA TYR A 128 -21.51 -24.67 17.48
C TYR A 128 -21.91 -23.96 16.20
N CYS A 129 -20.98 -23.26 15.54
CA CYS A 129 -21.19 -22.77 14.19
C CYS A 129 -20.40 -23.61 13.20
N THR A 130 -21.06 -24.45 12.40
CA THR A 130 -20.33 -25.21 11.36
C THR A 130 -19.71 -24.30 10.29
N SER A 131 -20.29 -23.14 9.98
CA SER A 131 -19.71 -22.19 9.01
C SER A 131 -18.41 -21.55 9.50
N ASP A 132 -18.20 -21.46 10.82
CA ASP A 132 -16.99 -20.90 11.43
C ASP A 132 -16.05 -22.02 11.93
N GLU A 133 -16.56 -23.25 12.07
CA GLU A 133 -15.98 -24.45 12.73
C GLU A 133 -15.62 -24.29 14.23
N ALA A 134 -16.10 -23.21 14.84
CA ALA A 134 -15.91 -22.86 16.24
C ALA A 134 -17.13 -23.20 17.11
N PHE A 135 -16.87 -23.54 18.37
CA PHE A 135 -17.85 -23.40 19.44
C PHE A 135 -17.92 -21.92 19.86
N LEU A 136 -19.12 -21.46 20.23
CA LEU A 136 -19.42 -20.09 20.61
C LEU A 136 -20.11 -20.10 22.00
N PRO A 137 -19.71 -19.21 22.93
CA PRO A 137 -20.43 -19.04 24.19
C PRO A 137 -21.80 -18.40 23.92
N GLU A 138 -22.73 -18.54 24.88
CA GLU A 138 -24.09 -17.97 24.83
C GLU A 138 -24.11 -16.49 24.41
N SER A 139 -23.15 -15.70 24.91
CA SER A 139 -23.02 -14.26 24.61
C SER A 139 -22.53 -13.92 23.20
N GLN A 140 -22.13 -14.91 22.40
CA GLN A 140 -21.83 -14.77 20.97
C GLN A 140 -22.94 -15.35 20.07
N VAL A 141 -24.14 -15.58 20.63
CA VAL A 141 -25.28 -16.18 19.93
C VAL A 141 -26.56 -15.35 20.14
N GLN A 142 -27.18 -14.94 19.05
CA GLN A 142 -28.43 -14.16 19.04
C GLN A 142 -29.58 -14.95 18.39
N SER A 143 -30.82 -14.64 18.79
CA SER A 143 -32.02 -15.11 18.07
C SER A 143 -32.35 -14.14 16.94
N VAL A 144 -32.62 -14.65 15.74
CA VAL A 144 -33.07 -13.89 14.57
C VAL A 144 -34.31 -14.59 14.01
N LYS A 145 -35.29 -13.82 13.51
CA LYS A 145 -36.43 -14.38 12.79
C LYS A 145 -36.16 -14.45 11.30
N GLU A 146 -36.37 -15.62 10.70
CA GLU A 146 -36.34 -15.77 9.25
C GLU A 146 -37.68 -15.36 8.60
N ALA A 147 -37.72 -15.32 7.26
CA ALA A 147 -38.85 -14.79 6.50
C ALA A 147 -40.15 -15.64 6.61
N ASP A 148 -40.05 -16.85 7.16
CA ASP A 148 -41.19 -17.71 7.52
C ASP A 148 -41.72 -17.46 8.95
N GLY A 149 -41.07 -16.57 9.71
CA GLY A 149 -41.39 -16.25 11.11
C GLY A 149 -40.72 -17.14 12.15
N SER A 150 -39.94 -18.14 11.74
CA SER A 150 -39.22 -19.05 12.65
C SER A 150 -38.06 -18.36 13.37
N ASP A 151 -37.92 -18.64 14.67
CA ASP A 151 -36.80 -18.16 15.50
C ASP A 151 -35.60 -19.10 15.33
N VAL A 152 -34.51 -18.59 14.74
CA VAL A 152 -33.24 -19.32 14.58
C VAL A 152 -32.14 -18.68 15.42
N LYS A 153 -31.18 -19.50 15.87
CA LYS A 153 -29.97 -19.01 16.53
C LYS A 153 -28.86 -18.79 15.50
N VAL A 154 -28.18 -17.64 15.58
CA VAL A 154 -27.03 -17.28 14.74
C VAL A 154 -25.89 -16.71 15.57
N SER A 155 -24.66 -16.85 15.06
CA SER A 155 -23.47 -16.17 15.56
C SER A 155 -23.63 -14.64 15.48
N THR A 156 -23.26 -13.92 16.54
CA THR A 156 -23.21 -12.44 16.53
C THR A 156 -22.01 -11.92 15.72
N GLU A 157 -20.95 -12.72 15.58
CA GLU A 157 -19.71 -12.35 14.90
C GLU A 157 -19.81 -12.55 13.37
N SER A 158 -20.48 -13.63 12.93
CA SER A 158 -20.53 -14.03 11.51
C SER A 158 -21.93 -14.01 10.88
N GLY A 159 -23.00 -13.93 11.67
CA GLY A 159 -24.39 -14.05 11.21
C GLY A 159 -24.80 -15.46 10.75
N HIS A 160 -23.90 -16.45 10.81
CA HIS A 160 -24.18 -17.83 10.43
C HIS A 160 -25.01 -18.56 11.50
N ARG A 161 -25.94 -19.45 11.07
CA ARG A 161 -26.72 -20.31 11.98
C ARG A 161 -25.82 -21.15 12.91
N VAL A 162 -26.30 -21.40 14.13
CA VAL A 162 -25.64 -22.23 15.15
C VAL A 162 -26.55 -23.34 15.68
N GLU A 163 -25.93 -24.42 16.14
CA GLU A 163 -26.58 -25.63 16.64
C GLU A 163 -26.06 -25.95 18.06
N TRP A 164 -26.93 -26.24 19.04
CA TRP A 164 -26.48 -26.65 20.37
C TRP A 164 -25.99 -28.10 20.33
N MET A 165 -24.78 -28.34 20.83
CA MET A 165 -24.16 -29.67 20.85
C MET A 165 -23.57 -29.97 22.23
N GLN A 166 -23.54 -31.26 22.58
CA GLN A 166 -22.67 -31.77 23.64
C GLN A 166 -21.84 -32.92 23.08
N GLU A 167 -20.52 -32.84 23.24
CA GLU A 167 -19.56 -33.85 22.77
C GLU A 167 -18.39 -33.97 23.75
N ASP A 168 -17.99 -35.21 24.04
CA ASP A 168 -16.73 -35.48 24.72
C ASP A 168 -15.55 -35.22 23.76
N ASN A 169 -14.75 -34.21 24.10
CA ASN A 169 -13.64 -33.72 23.29
C ASN A 169 -12.40 -33.48 24.17
N TYR A 170 -11.26 -33.28 23.51
CA TYR A 170 -10.05 -32.78 24.14
C TYR A 170 -10.08 -31.25 24.16
N LEU A 171 -9.85 -30.66 25.34
CA LEU A 171 -9.80 -29.23 25.59
C LEU A 171 -8.36 -28.79 25.83
N PHE A 172 -7.98 -27.66 25.24
CA PHE A 172 -6.73 -26.97 25.55
C PHE A 172 -6.97 -25.89 26.61
N ARG A 173 -6.08 -25.85 27.61
CA ARG A 173 -6.10 -24.93 28.75
C ARG A 173 -5.75 -23.49 28.38
N LEU A 174 -6.59 -22.85 27.58
CA LEU A 174 -6.34 -21.50 27.05
C LEU A 174 -6.27 -20.43 28.15
N GLY A 175 -7.09 -20.56 29.20
CA GLY A 175 -7.11 -19.62 30.32
C GLY A 175 -5.77 -19.54 31.07
N ALA A 176 -4.97 -20.60 31.03
CA ALA A 176 -3.66 -20.64 31.68
C ALA A 176 -2.60 -19.70 31.05
N PHE A 177 -2.88 -19.13 29.87
CA PHE A 177 -1.95 -18.26 29.12
C PHE A 177 -2.41 -16.80 29.04
N GLN A 178 -3.51 -16.42 29.71
CA GLN A 178 -4.11 -15.10 29.49
C GLN A 178 -3.17 -13.94 29.87
N ASP A 179 -2.38 -14.07 30.94
CA ASP A 179 -1.46 -13.01 31.35
C ASP A 179 -0.16 -13.00 30.53
N ASP A 180 0.31 -14.15 30.03
CA ASP A 180 1.40 -14.23 29.05
C ASP A 180 0.99 -13.55 27.72
N LEU A 181 -0.25 -13.78 27.28
CA LEU A 181 -0.85 -13.12 26.11
C LEU A 181 -0.94 -11.60 26.32
N LYS A 182 -1.43 -11.12 27.47
CA LYS A 182 -1.43 -9.68 27.81
C LYS A 182 -0.02 -9.09 27.81
N HIS A 183 0.97 -9.81 28.36
CA HIS A 183 2.36 -9.36 28.36
C HIS A 183 2.93 -9.23 26.94
N TRP A 184 2.65 -10.18 26.05
CA TRP A 184 3.07 -10.17 24.66
C TRP A 184 2.38 -9.08 23.83
N ILE A 185 1.05 -8.91 23.95
CA ILE A 185 0.28 -7.89 23.21
C ILE A 185 0.71 -6.46 23.56
N ARG A 186 1.16 -6.22 24.80
CA ARG A 186 1.75 -4.93 25.23
C ARG A 186 3.09 -4.58 24.57
N GLN A 187 3.69 -5.47 23.78
CA GLN A 187 4.88 -5.20 22.94
C GLN A 187 4.52 -4.70 21.53
N GLU A 188 3.24 -4.38 21.27
CA GLU A 188 2.68 -4.06 19.95
C GLU A 188 3.10 -5.03 18.82
N PRO A 189 2.94 -6.36 18.99
CA PRO A 189 3.26 -7.33 17.95
C PRO A 189 2.32 -7.24 16.74
N ILE A 190 1.13 -6.65 16.86
CA ILE A 190 0.14 -6.59 15.77
C ILE A 190 0.15 -5.22 15.09
N ALA A 191 0.26 -5.21 13.76
CA ALA A 191 0.19 -4.01 12.93
C ALA A 191 -0.96 -4.12 11.90
N PRO A 192 -1.63 -3.01 11.53
CA PRO A 192 -1.63 -1.70 12.20
C PRO A 192 -2.24 -1.74 13.62
N ALA A 193 -1.92 -0.72 14.43
CA ALA A 193 -2.14 -0.70 15.89
C ALA A 193 -3.61 -0.86 16.33
N ASN A 194 -4.59 -0.48 15.49
CA ASN A 194 -6.01 -0.68 15.76
C ASN A 194 -6.37 -2.18 15.92
N PHE A 195 -5.62 -3.09 15.30
CA PHE A 195 -5.79 -4.53 15.51
C PHE A 195 -5.07 -5.06 16.75
N ASN A 196 -4.03 -4.36 17.24
CA ASN A 196 -3.41 -4.65 18.54
C ASN A 196 -4.37 -4.29 19.68
N GLN A 197 -4.90 -3.06 19.64
CA GLN A 197 -5.90 -2.54 20.58
C GLN A 197 -7.17 -3.41 20.62
N LEU A 198 -7.62 -3.93 19.48
CA LEU A 198 -8.76 -4.85 19.41
C LEU A 198 -8.49 -6.17 20.17
N VAL A 199 -7.28 -6.74 20.04
CA VAL A 199 -6.91 -7.98 20.74
C VAL A 199 -6.63 -7.73 22.23
N GLU A 200 -6.02 -6.60 22.57
CA GLU A 200 -5.82 -6.16 23.95
C GLU A 200 -7.16 -6.05 24.69
N HIS A 201 -8.13 -5.35 24.09
CA HIS A 201 -9.50 -5.26 24.56
C HIS A 201 -10.18 -6.64 24.74
N TRP A 202 -10.01 -7.57 23.79
CA TRP A 202 -10.51 -8.95 23.93
C TRP A 202 -9.88 -9.73 25.10
N LEU A 203 -8.63 -9.42 25.48
CA LEU A 203 -7.93 -10.04 26.61
C LEU A 203 -8.24 -9.37 27.96
N GLU A 204 -8.78 -8.15 27.95
CA GLU A 204 -9.16 -7.39 29.13
C GLU A 204 -10.65 -7.53 29.50
N GLU A 205 -11.56 -7.62 28.52
CA GLU A 205 -13.00 -7.74 28.82
C GLU A 205 -13.38 -9.04 29.57
N ARG A 206 -12.69 -10.15 29.30
CA ARG A 206 -13.16 -11.51 29.65
C ARG A 206 -12.03 -12.45 30.02
N GLU A 207 -12.33 -13.43 30.85
CA GLU A 207 -11.46 -14.59 31.06
C GLU A 207 -11.48 -15.53 29.84
N LEU A 208 -10.32 -16.06 29.46
CA LEU A 208 -10.21 -16.99 28.33
C LEU A 208 -10.65 -18.40 28.73
N ALA A 209 -11.83 -18.82 28.28
CA ALA A 209 -12.31 -20.18 28.47
C ALA A 209 -11.49 -21.21 27.68
N ASP A 210 -11.37 -22.43 28.21
CA ASP A 210 -10.70 -23.56 27.56
C ASP A 210 -11.36 -23.91 26.21
N VAL A 211 -10.53 -24.19 25.20
CA VAL A 211 -10.96 -24.33 23.79
C VAL A 211 -10.92 -25.79 23.35
N SER A 212 -11.99 -26.27 22.71
CA SER A 212 -12.07 -27.64 22.19
C SER A 212 -11.14 -27.84 20.99
N VAL A 213 -10.09 -28.64 21.17
CA VAL A 213 -9.03 -28.95 20.19
C VAL A 213 -9.16 -30.36 19.56
N SER A 214 -10.25 -31.08 19.82
CA SER A 214 -10.65 -32.24 19.00
C SER A 214 -12.11 -32.18 18.56
N ARG A 215 -12.50 -33.10 17.68
CA ARG A 215 -13.87 -33.38 17.26
C ARG A 215 -14.06 -34.90 17.14
N SER A 216 -15.26 -35.41 17.45
CA SER A 216 -15.55 -36.85 17.28
C SER A 216 -15.38 -37.31 15.82
N SER A 217 -14.75 -38.47 15.63
CA SER A 217 -14.54 -39.09 14.31
C SER A 217 -15.84 -39.45 13.58
N ASN A 218 -16.95 -39.56 14.32
CA ASN A 218 -18.28 -39.82 13.77
C ASN A 218 -18.81 -38.61 12.97
N ARG A 219 -18.39 -37.38 13.34
CA ARG A 219 -18.76 -36.12 12.69
C ARG A 219 -17.69 -35.65 11.70
N LEU A 220 -16.42 -35.72 12.10
CA LEU A 220 -15.27 -35.35 11.28
C LEU A 220 -14.42 -36.60 11.00
N GLN A 221 -14.53 -37.15 9.80
CA GLN A 221 -13.69 -38.26 9.34
C GLN A 221 -12.39 -37.72 8.71
N TRP A 222 -12.48 -36.61 7.99
CA TRP A 222 -11.40 -36.01 7.21
C TRP A 222 -10.55 -35.01 8.00
N GLY A 223 -9.52 -35.52 8.67
CA GLY A 223 -8.52 -34.75 9.41
C GLY A 223 -7.50 -35.67 10.09
N ILE A 224 -6.52 -35.09 10.78
CA ILE A 224 -5.48 -35.82 11.52
C ILE A 224 -6.11 -36.53 12.74
N ALA A 225 -5.74 -37.79 12.99
CA ALA A 225 -6.20 -38.54 14.16
C ALA A 225 -5.55 -38.03 15.45
N VAL A 226 -6.28 -38.10 16.57
CA VAL A 226 -5.67 -37.80 17.88
C VAL A 226 -4.73 -38.96 18.28
N PRO A 227 -3.45 -38.68 18.64
CA PRO A 227 -2.56 -39.68 19.22
C PRO A 227 -3.19 -40.43 20.39
N ASP A 228 -3.19 -41.76 20.26
CA ASP A 228 -3.79 -42.76 21.16
C ASP A 228 -5.34 -42.73 21.26
N ASP A 229 -6.06 -41.92 20.49
CA ASP A 229 -7.53 -41.90 20.46
C ASP A 229 -8.11 -41.78 19.03
N PRO A 230 -8.24 -42.90 18.29
CA PRO A 230 -8.77 -42.90 16.93
C PRO A 230 -10.27 -42.53 16.84
N SER A 231 -10.99 -42.42 17.96
CA SER A 231 -12.38 -41.93 18.01
C SER A 231 -12.49 -40.40 17.87
N GLN A 232 -11.35 -39.72 17.78
CA GLN A 232 -11.23 -38.27 17.71
C GLN A 232 -10.36 -37.83 16.52
N ARG A 233 -10.61 -36.63 16.02
CA ARG A 233 -9.73 -35.89 15.10
C ARG A 233 -9.26 -34.60 15.74
N ILE A 234 -8.04 -34.19 15.43
CA ILE A 234 -7.48 -32.91 15.85
C ILE A 234 -8.29 -31.79 15.19
N TYR A 235 -8.55 -30.72 15.93
CA TYR A 235 -9.28 -29.56 15.45
C TYR A 235 -8.49 -28.83 14.37
N VAL A 236 -9.16 -28.51 13.25
CA VAL A 236 -8.56 -27.90 12.06
C VAL A 236 -7.72 -26.66 12.34
N TRP A 237 -8.07 -25.83 13.34
CA TRP A 237 -7.24 -24.67 13.69
C TRP A 237 -5.95 -25.01 14.45
N MET A 238 -5.89 -26.12 15.21
CA MET A 238 -4.64 -26.56 15.83
C MET A 238 -3.71 -27.18 14.78
N ASP A 239 -4.27 -28.03 13.92
CA ASP A 239 -3.65 -28.59 12.70
C ASP A 239 -3.06 -27.47 11.83
N ALA A 240 -3.93 -26.61 11.27
CA ALA A 240 -3.57 -25.51 10.39
C ALA A 240 -2.50 -24.55 10.97
N LEU A 241 -2.57 -24.16 12.25
CA LEU A 241 -1.60 -23.22 12.83
C LEU A 241 -0.17 -23.82 12.93
N ILE A 242 -0.03 -25.14 13.07
CA ILE A 242 1.27 -25.82 13.16
C ILE A 242 2.01 -25.83 11.80
N ASN A 243 1.37 -25.43 10.69
CA ASN A 243 2.03 -25.33 9.38
C ASN A 243 3.28 -24.43 9.44
N TYR A 244 3.23 -23.36 10.22
CA TYR A 244 4.30 -22.38 10.34
C TYR A 244 5.56 -22.96 10.98
N LEU A 245 5.41 -23.86 11.96
CA LEU A 245 6.52 -24.63 12.53
C LEU A 245 7.01 -25.71 11.56
N THR A 246 6.08 -26.37 10.87
CA THR A 246 6.38 -27.44 9.89
C THR A 246 7.30 -26.96 8.78
N VAL A 247 7.05 -25.76 8.23
CA VAL A 247 7.87 -25.15 7.17
C VAL A 247 9.26 -24.72 7.64
N CYS A 248 9.44 -24.43 8.94
CA CYS A 248 10.77 -24.25 9.52
C CYS A 248 11.56 -25.56 9.64
N GLY A 249 10.89 -26.71 9.74
CA GLY A 249 11.51 -28.05 9.95
C GLY A 249 11.02 -28.81 11.19
N TYR A 250 10.09 -28.25 11.96
CA TYR A 250 9.59 -28.87 13.20
C TYR A 250 8.97 -30.26 12.92
N PRO A 251 9.21 -31.29 13.74
CA PRO A 251 9.82 -31.23 15.09
C PRO A 251 11.36 -31.34 15.14
N ASP A 252 12.06 -31.38 14.00
CA ASP A 252 13.54 -31.37 14.03
C ASP A 252 14.08 -30.00 14.43
N GLU A 253 15.16 -29.98 15.24
CA GLU A 253 15.78 -28.77 15.81
C GLU A 253 16.24 -27.74 14.77
N SER A 254 16.37 -28.11 13.48
CA SER A 254 16.52 -27.16 12.38
C SER A 254 15.41 -26.10 12.31
N PHE A 255 14.25 -26.32 12.92
CA PHE A 255 13.18 -25.31 13.01
C PHE A 255 13.65 -23.99 13.67
N ARG A 256 14.57 -24.07 14.64
CA ARG A 256 15.20 -22.90 15.30
C ARG A 256 16.09 -22.09 14.37
N LYS A 257 16.35 -22.55 13.14
CA LYS A 257 17.04 -21.77 12.11
C LYS A 257 16.23 -20.53 11.72
N PHE A 258 14.90 -20.64 11.70
CA PHE A 258 13.98 -19.62 11.17
C PHE A 258 12.83 -19.24 12.12
N TRP A 259 12.54 -20.02 13.17
CA TRP A 259 11.56 -19.66 14.19
C TRP A 259 12.15 -18.68 15.24
N PRO A 260 11.40 -17.70 15.77
CA PRO A 260 10.02 -17.32 15.43
C PRO A 260 9.89 -16.57 14.10
N ALA A 261 8.70 -16.65 13.49
CA ALA A 261 8.37 -15.89 12.29
C ALA A 261 8.55 -14.38 12.52
N ASP A 262 9.26 -13.71 11.61
CA ASP A 262 9.47 -12.27 11.65
C ASP A 262 8.19 -11.50 11.32
N VAL A 263 7.43 -11.99 10.34
CA VAL A 263 6.13 -11.43 9.94
C VAL A 263 5.17 -12.54 9.55
N GLN A 264 4.04 -12.66 10.26
CA GLN A 264 2.89 -13.43 9.78
C GLN A 264 1.85 -12.46 9.20
N ILE A 265 1.50 -12.61 7.93
CA ILE A 265 0.47 -11.81 7.27
C ILE A 265 -0.86 -12.56 7.35
N VAL A 266 -1.91 -11.90 7.82
CA VAL A 266 -3.24 -12.50 8.06
C VAL A 266 -4.37 -11.55 7.68
N GLY A 267 -5.52 -12.10 7.31
CA GLY A 267 -6.76 -11.33 7.17
C GLY A 267 -7.42 -11.05 8.53
N LYS A 268 -8.15 -9.93 8.64
CA LYS A 268 -8.84 -9.55 9.89
C LYS A 268 -9.83 -10.61 10.44
N ASP A 269 -10.40 -11.44 9.57
CA ASP A 269 -11.32 -12.53 9.93
C ASP A 269 -10.66 -13.75 10.56
N ILE A 270 -9.32 -13.81 10.60
CA ILE A 270 -8.57 -14.90 11.23
C ILE A 270 -7.62 -14.42 12.34
N LEU A 271 -7.74 -13.14 12.74
CA LEU A 271 -6.88 -12.49 13.74
C LEU A 271 -6.92 -13.21 15.10
N LYS A 272 -8.12 -13.52 15.61
CA LYS A 272 -8.36 -14.24 16.87
C LYS A 272 -7.53 -15.53 17.01
N PHE A 273 -7.48 -16.33 15.93
CA PHE A 273 -6.71 -17.58 15.91
C PHE A 273 -5.19 -17.33 15.95
N HIS A 274 -4.70 -16.27 15.29
CA HIS A 274 -3.26 -15.97 15.20
C HIS A 274 -2.73 -15.13 16.36
N ALA A 275 -3.59 -14.40 17.07
CA ALA A 275 -3.22 -13.49 18.15
C ALA A 275 -3.58 -13.98 19.56
N ILE A 276 -4.47 -14.99 19.68
CA ILE A 276 -4.84 -15.58 20.98
C ILE A 276 -4.48 -17.07 21.00
N TYR A 277 -5.02 -17.88 20.08
CA TYR A 277 -4.82 -19.34 20.13
C TYR A 277 -3.39 -19.74 19.74
N TRP A 278 -2.84 -19.17 18.66
CA TRP A 278 -1.51 -19.52 18.18
C TRP A 278 -0.38 -19.19 19.16
N PRO A 279 -0.33 -17.98 19.77
CA PRO A 279 0.70 -17.67 20.76
C PRO A 279 0.55 -18.55 22.01
N ALA A 280 -0.69 -18.84 22.47
CA ALA A 280 -0.91 -19.75 23.60
C ALA A 280 -0.48 -21.20 23.29
N PHE A 281 -0.72 -21.72 22.08
CA PHE A 281 -0.19 -23.02 21.66
C PHE A 281 1.35 -23.03 21.67
N LEU A 282 1.99 -21.96 21.18
CA LEU A 282 3.45 -21.82 21.18
C LEU A 282 4.05 -21.71 22.60
N MET A 283 3.48 -20.86 23.46
CA MET A 283 3.81 -20.76 24.88
C MET A 283 3.65 -22.13 25.58
N GLY A 284 2.56 -22.84 25.28
CA GLY A 284 2.32 -24.21 25.73
C GLY A 284 3.38 -25.21 25.25
N LEU A 285 3.87 -25.09 24.01
CA LEU A 285 5.01 -25.89 23.52
C LEU A 285 6.33 -25.47 24.17
N GLY A 286 6.47 -24.22 24.59
CA GLY A 286 7.71 -23.62 25.10
C GLY A 286 8.51 -22.93 23.99
N LEU A 287 7.82 -22.28 23.06
CA LEU A 287 8.34 -21.62 21.87
C LEU A 287 7.91 -20.15 21.85
N ASP A 288 8.76 -19.28 21.31
CA ASP A 288 8.44 -17.86 21.18
C ASP A 288 7.25 -17.62 20.22
N PRO A 289 6.35 -16.66 20.53
CA PRO A 289 5.33 -16.20 19.60
C PRO A 289 5.93 -15.45 18.40
N PRO A 290 5.15 -15.19 17.33
CA PRO A 290 5.60 -14.38 16.19
C PRO A 290 6.10 -12.99 16.59
N ARG A 291 7.12 -12.49 15.91
CA ARG A 291 7.70 -11.15 16.17
C ARG A 291 6.78 -10.01 15.70
N LYS A 292 6.05 -10.23 14.61
CA LYS A 292 5.03 -9.32 14.10
C LYS A 292 3.89 -10.09 13.42
N ILE A 293 2.66 -9.66 13.65
CA ILE A 293 1.49 -10.04 12.85
C ILE A 293 1.07 -8.80 12.05
N LEU A 294 1.07 -8.90 10.72
CA LEU A 294 0.41 -7.93 9.86
C LEU A 294 -1.03 -8.39 9.63
N CYS A 295 -1.96 -7.77 10.34
CA CYS A 295 -3.38 -7.92 10.06
C CYS A 295 -3.79 -6.98 8.92
N HIS A 296 -4.47 -7.49 7.91
CA HIS A 296 -5.00 -6.67 6.81
C HIS A 296 -6.50 -6.81 6.63
N SER A 297 -7.09 -5.70 6.19
CA SER A 297 -8.49 -5.58 5.79
C SER A 297 -8.77 -6.25 4.45
N HIS A 298 -10.05 -6.40 4.11
CA HIS A 298 -10.49 -7.21 2.97
C HIS A 298 -10.66 -6.39 1.69
N TRP A 299 -10.55 -7.09 0.56
CA TRP A 299 -11.10 -6.61 -0.70
C TRP A 299 -12.59 -6.89 -0.77
N ILE A 300 -13.37 -5.86 -1.07
CA ILE A 300 -14.82 -5.89 -1.23
C ILE A 300 -15.21 -5.49 -2.67
N VAL A 301 -16.41 -5.85 -3.11
CA VAL A 301 -16.94 -5.58 -4.46
C VAL A 301 -18.32 -4.97 -4.32
N ASP A 302 -18.51 -3.80 -4.95
CA ASP A 302 -19.69 -2.93 -4.81
C ASP A 302 -20.16 -2.82 -3.35
N HIS A 303 -19.20 -2.51 -2.48
CA HIS A 303 -19.33 -2.34 -1.03
C HIS A 303 -19.79 -3.58 -0.24
N ARG A 304 -19.65 -4.79 -0.80
CA ARG A 304 -20.00 -6.07 -0.16
C ARG A 304 -18.81 -7.04 -0.12
N LYS A 305 -18.70 -7.86 0.94
CA LYS A 305 -17.71 -8.96 0.98
C LYS A 305 -17.92 -9.88 -0.23
N MET A 306 -16.84 -10.36 -0.83
CA MET A 306 -16.93 -11.33 -1.94
C MET A 306 -17.51 -12.66 -1.43
N SER A 307 -18.52 -13.19 -2.11
CA SER A 307 -19.03 -14.54 -1.85
C SER A 307 -19.51 -15.22 -3.13
N LYS A 308 -19.34 -16.56 -3.19
CA LYS A 308 -19.85 -17.38 -4.30
C LYS A 308 -21.38 -17.30 -4.44
N SER A 309 -22.11 -17.17 -3.34
CA SER A 309 -23.58 -17.12 -3.32
C SER A 309 -24.14 -15.79 -3.82
N ILE A 310 -23.37 -14.69 -3.71
CA ILE A 310 -23.72 -13.38 -4.26
C ILE A 310 -23.24 -13.24 -5.72
N GLY A 311 -22.28 -14.08 -6.15
CA GLY A 311 -21.72 -14.05 -7.51
C GLY A 311 -20.71 -12.93 -7.76
N ASN A 312 -20.39 -12.11 -6.74
CA ASN A 312 -19.48 -10.96 -6.83
C ASN A 312 -17.98 -11.33 -6.66
N VAL A 313 -17.59 -12.59 -6.88
CA VAL A 313 -16.21 -13.05 -6.71
C VAL A 313 -15.36 -12.63 -7.92
N VAL A 314 -14.30 -11.86 -7.69
CA VAL A 314 -13.35 -11.51 -8.77
C VAL A 314 -12.35 -12.64 -8.96
N ASP A 315 -12.42 -13.30 -10.12
CA ASP A 315 -11.44 -14.30 -10.57
C ASP A 315 -10.12 -13.62 -10.98
N PRO A 316 -9.00 -13.87 -10.26
CA PRO A 316 -7.71 -13.27 -10.56
C PRO A 316 -7.06 -13.79 -11.86
N PHE A 317 -7.37 -15.00 -12.33
CA PHE A 317 -6.83 -15.50 -13.60
C PHE A 317 -7.32 -14.66 -14.76
N ASP A 318 -8.60 -14.30 -14.79
CA ASP A 318 -9.16 -13.42 -15.82
C ASP A 318 -8.66 -11.98 -15.69
N ARG A 319 -8.39 -11.51 -14.46
CA ARG A 319 -7.81 -10.18 -14.26
C ARG A 319 -6.34 -10.10 -14.63
N VAL A 320 -5.55 -11.16 -14.46
CA VAL A 320 -4.19 -11.24 -15.03
C VAL A 320 -4.22 -11.25 -16.56
N LYS A 321 -5.15 -12.00 -17.21
CA LYS A 321 -5.32 -11.95 -18.67
C LYS A 321 -5.67 -10.54 -19.17
N ARG A 322 -6.55 -9.83 -18.46
CA ARG A 322 -7.07 -8.50 -18.84
C ARG A 322 -6.09 -7.35 -18.60
N TYR A 323 -5.28 -7.42 -17.52
CA TYR A 323 -4.47 -6.30 -17.04
C TYR A 323 -2.96 -6.57 -17.00
N THR A 324 -2.51 -7.75 -17.44
CA THR A 324 -1.19 -8.34 -17.17
C THR A 324 -0.97 -8.68 -15.69
N THR A 325 0.01 -9.56 -15.43
CA THR A 325 0.45 -9.92 -14.07
C THR A 325 0.81 -8.69 -13.26
N ASP A 326 1.79 -7.90 -13.74
CA ASP A 326 2.27 -6.71 -13.05
C ASP A 326 1.19 -5.63 -12.88
N GLY A 327 0.25 -5.50 -13.81
CA GLY A 327 -0.87 -4.56 -13.67
C GLY A 327 -1.80 -4.92 -12.51
N LEU A 328 -2.19 -6.19 -12.39
CA LEU A 328 -3.00 -6.64 -11.25
C LEU A 328 -2.21 -6.54 -9.93
N ARG A 329 -0.92 -6.89 -9.93
CA ARG A 329 -0.03 -6.74 -8.76
C ARG A 329 0.04 -5.28 -8.29
N TYR A 330 0.27 -4.36 -9.24
CA TYR A 330 0.37 -2.93 -8.97
C TYR A 330 -0.91 -2.40 -8.33
N PHE A 331 -2.07 -2.64 -8.96
CA PHE A 331 -3.34 -2.14 -8.45
C PHE A 331 -3.64 -2.63 -7.02
N LEU A 332 -3.47 -3.94 -6.76
CA LEU A 332 -3.77 -4.52 -5.45
C LEU A 332 -2.85 -3.98 -4.34
N LEU A 333 -1.59 -3.62 -4.65
CA LEU A 333 -0.67 -3.02 -3.69
C LEU A 333 -0.74 -1.47 -3.63
N ARG A 334 -1.36 -0.82 -4.62
CA ARG A 334 -1.52 0.65 -4.74
C ARG A 334 -2.81 1.19 -4.11
N GLU A 335 -3.90 0.44 -4.23
CA GLU A 335 -5.25 0.80 -3.74
C GLU A 335 -5.64 -0.05 -2.49
N GLY A 336 -4.90 -1.12 -2.20
CA GLY A 336 -5.09 -1.93 -0.99
C GLY A 336 -4.41 -1.29 0.23
N VAL A 337 -5.19 -1.00 1.29
CA VAL A 337 -4.67 -0.51 2.57
C VAL A 337 -4.85 -1.55 3.70
N PRO A 338 -3.91 -1.69 4.66
CA PRO A 338 -4.09 -2.67 5.73
C PRO A 338 -5.24 -2.36 6.70
N HIS A 339 -5.47 -1.08 6.99
CA HIS A 339 -6.34 -0.62 8.09
C HIS A 339 -7.84 -0.55 7.79
N SER A 340 -8.27 -0.59 6.52
CA SER A 340 -9.69 -0.51 6.12
C SER A 340 -9.97 -1.23 4.80
N ASP A 341 -11.22 -1.62 4.56
CA ASP A 341 -11.59 -2.46 3.40
C ASP A 341 -11.52 -1.68 2.07
N SER A 342 -10.77 -2.20 1.10
CA SER A 342 -10.61 -1.60 -0.23
C SER A 342 -11.64 -2.16 -1.22
N ASN A 343 -12.36 -1.29 -1.92
CA ASN A 343 -13.36 -1.69 -2.91
C ASN A 343 -12.77 -1.85 -4.32
N TYR A 344 -12.75 -3.09 -4.82
CA TYR A 344 -12.34 -3.44 -6.17
C TYR A 344 -13.33 -2.90 -7.23
N SER A 345 -12.81 -2.43 -8.36
CA SER A 345 -13.58 -2.02 -9.54
C SER A 345 -12.69 -2.14 -10.77
N ASP A 346 -13.19 -2.75 -11.85
CA ASP A 346 -12.45 -2.92 -13.10
C ASP A 346 -12.12 -1.56 -13.76
N GLU A 347 -13.00 -0.58 -13.58
CA GLU A 347 -12.81 0.83 -13.98
C GLU A 347 -11.63 1.46 -13.24
N LYS A 348 -11.55 1.28 -11.91
CA LYS A 348 -10.41 1.74 -11.10
C LYS A 348 -9.10 1.11 -11.56
N VAL A 349 -9.06 -0.19 -11.84
CA VAL A 349 -7.85 -0.85 -12.35
C VAL A 349 -7.35 -0.16 -13.62
N VAL A 350 -8.24 0.03 -14.61
CA VAL A 350 -7.89 0.71 -15.86
C VAL A 350 -7.42 2.15 -15.61
N ALA A 351 -8.08 2.90 -14.73
CA ALA A 351 -7.72 4.27 -14.40
C ALA A 351 -6.30 4.38 -13.80
N TYR A 352 -5.97 3.59 -12.77
CA TYR A 352 -4.65 3.61 -12.13
C TYR A 352 -3.53 3.16 -13.08
N LEU A 353 -3.74 2.08 -13.85
CA LEU A 353 -2.72 1.57 -14.77
C LEU A 353 -2.46 2.54 -15.93
N ASN A 354 -3.49 3.19 -16.45
CA ASN A 354 -3.34 4.22 -17.47
C ASN A 354 -2.64 5.48 -16.90
N ALA A 355 -3.05 5.97 -15.73
CA ALA A 355 -2.51 7.19 -15.15
C ALA A 355 -1.05 7.06 -14.69
N GLU A 356 -0.73 6.02 -13.91
CA GLU A 356 0.56 5.89 -13.23
C GLU A 356 1.56 5.04 -14.04
N LEU A 357 1.19 3.85 -14.51
CA LEU A 357 2.13 3.00 -15.27
C LEU A 357 2.34 3.48 -16.70
N ALA A 358 1.27 3.79 -17.45
CA ALA A 358 1.39 4.22 -18.85
C ALA A 358 1.74 5.71 -18.98
N ASN A 359 0.87 6.60 -18.50
CA ASN A 359 0.96 8.05 -18.77
C ASN A 359 2.02 8.77 -17.94
N THR A 360 2.42 8.23 -16.79
CA THR A 360 3.50 8.78 -15.96
C THR A 360 4.83 8.06 -16.24
N MET A 361 4.96 6.78 -15.86
CA MET A 361 6.25 6.06 -15.97
C MET A 361 6.61 5.70 -17.42
N GLY A 362 5.71 5.07 -18.18
CA GLY A 362 5.95 4.63 -19.55
C GLY A 362 6.18 5.80 -20.52
N ASN A 363 5.40 6.87 -20.37
CA ASN A 363 5.54 8.11 -21.13
C ASN A 363 6.91 8.79 -20.91
N LEU A 364 7.34 8.93 -19.64
CA LEU A 364 8.65 9.51 -19.32
C LEU A 364 9.79 8.72 -19.97
N LEU A 365 9.73 7.38 -19.89
CA LEU A 365 10.68 6.49 -20.55
C LEU A 365 10.65 6.68 -22.07
N ASN A 366 9.48 6.76 -22.68
CA ASN A 366 9.34 6.94 -24.13
C ASN A 366 9.94 8.28 -24.59
N ARG A 367 9.57 9.39 -23.92
CA ARG A 367 10.08 10.74 -24.21
C ARG A 367 11.60 10.84 -24.08
N CYS A 368 12.18 10.28 -23.02
CA CYS A 368 13.62 10.36 -22.74
C CYS A 368 14.48 9.33 -23.52
N THR A 369 13.84 8.41 -24.25
CA THR A 369 14.52 7.44 -25.12
C THR A 369 14.11 7.53 -26.59
N ALA A 370 13.32 8.54 -26.97
CA ALA A 370 13.06 8.85 -28.38
C ALA A 370 14.37 9.24 -29.09
N LEU A 371 14.62 8.69 -30.28
CA LEU A 371 15.85 8.94 -31.05
C LEU A 371 16.05 10.42 -31.43
N THR A 372 14.97 11.21 -31.47
CA THR A 372 15.01 12.67 -31.70
C THR A 372 15.47 13.47 -30.48
N VAL A 373 15.43 12.89 -29.27
CA VAL A 373 15.80 13.55 -28.01
C VAL A 373 17.09 12.97 -27.43
N ASN A 374 17.26 11.64 -27.53
CA ASN A 374 18.45 10.89 -27.12
C ASN A 374 18.97 10.03 -28.29
N PRO A 375 19.65 10.63 -29.29
CA PRO A 375 20.08 9.91 -30.49
C PRO A 375 21.13 8.82 -30.21
N SER A 376 21.99 9.04 -29.21
CA SER A 376 23.03 8.09 -28.81
C SER A 376 22.50 6.89 -28.01
N GLN A 377 21.24 6.94 -27.54
CA GLN A 377 20.64 5.94 -26.65
C GLN A 377 21.53 5.67 -25.42
N THR A 378 22.02 6.74 -24.78
CA THR A 378 22.88 6.68 -23.58
C THR A 378 22.25 7.42 -22.40
N VAL A 379 22.53 6.99 -21.17
CA VAL A 379 22.32 7.84 -19.99
C VAL A 379 23.46 8.86 -19.98
N PRO A 380 23.20 10.17 -19.93
CA PRO A 380 24.27 11.16 -19.90
C PRO A 380 25.15 11.03 -18.65
N ALA A 381 26.40 11.48 -18.74
CA ALA A 381 27.31 11.47 -17.61
C ALA A 381 26.77 12.34 -16.45
N ARG A 382 26.86 11.80 -15.22
CA ARG A 382 26.44 12.46 -13.97
C ARG A 382 27.17 13.78 -13.77
N SER A 383 26.42 14.86 -13.56
CA SER A 383 26.94 16.16 -13.14
C SER A 383 26.99 16.29 -11.61
N SER A 384 27.61 17.37 -11.13
CA SER A 384 27.39 17.83 -9.75
C SER A 384 25.97 18.39 -9.59
N ALA A 385 25.46 18.43 -8.36
CA ALA A 385 24.16 19.03 -8.07
C ALA A 385 24.13 20.54 -8.37
N SER A 386 25.25 21.25 -8.15
CA SER A 386 25.34 22.69 -8.40
C SER A 386 25.37 23.04 -9.90
N ASP A 387 25.88 22.16 -10.77
CA ASP A 387 25.78 22.34 -12.22
C ASP A 387 24.35 22.15 -12.71
N ILE A 388 23.64 21.16 -12.17
CA ILE A 388 22.24 20.90 -12.51
C ILE A 388 21.35 22.04 -12.00
N ALA A 389 21.54 22.50 -10.76
CA ALA A 389 20.84 23.65 -10.19
C ALA A 389 21.05 24.93 -11.02
N ARG A 390 22.28 25.20 -11.49
CA ARG A 390 22.60 26.35 -12.36
C ARG A 390 21.92 26.26 -13.74
N SER A 391 21.70 25.05 -14.24
CA SER A 391 21.19 24.78 -15.59
C SER A 391 19.67 24.65 -15.66
N LEU A 392 19.05 24.11 -14.59
CA LEU A 392 17.62 23.78 -14.50
C LEU A 392 16.85 24.61 -13.47
N GLY A 393 17.53 25.40 -12.64
CA GLY A 393 16.91 26.18 -11.57
C GLY A 393 16.34 25.31 -10.44
N GLY A 394 15.38 25.88 -9.69
CA GLY A 394 14.77 25.24 -8.52
C GLY A 394 14.15 23.87 -8.80
N GLU A 395 13.46 23.70 -9.93
CA GLU A 395 12.86 22.41 -10.33
C GLU A 395 13.90 21.27 -10.38
N GLY A 396 15.11 21.57 -10.86
CA GLY A 396 16.21 20.60 -10.91
C GLY A 396 16.79 20.27 -9.54
N SER A 397 16.90 21.27 -8.64
CA SER A 397 17.36 21.06 -7.26
C SER A 397 16.37 20.22 -6.46
N THR A 398 15.10 20.60 -6.45
CA THR A 398 14.04 19.88 -5.71
C THR A 398 13.89 18.44 -6.20
N LEU A 399 13.98 18.20 -7.52
CA LEU A 399 13.96 16.82 -8.04
C LEU A 399 15.18 16.00 -7.57
N ILE A 400 16.37 16.60 -7.45
CA ILE A 400 17.56 15.92 -6.88
C ILE A 400 17.34 15.57 -5.40
N GLU A 401 16.81 16.51 -4.62
CA GLU A 401 16.56 16.35 -3.18
C GLU A 401 15.53 15.23 -2.94
N ASN A 402 14.38 15.31 -3.61
CA ASN A 402 13.31 14.31 -3.53
C ASN A 402 13.79 12.93 -4.02
N LEU A 403 14.50 12.86 -5.15
CA LEU A 403 15.06 11.60 -5.68
C LEU A 403 16.12 10.99 -4.75
N THR A 404 16.88 11.81 -4.02
CA THR A 404 17.88 11.35 -3.06
C THR A 404 17.22 10.84 -1.76
N ALA A 405 16.12 11.46 -1.33
CA ALA A 405 15.36 11.04 -0.16
C ALA A 405 14.47 9.80 -0.42
N LEU A 406 13.98 9.63 -1.66
CA LEU A 406 12.98 8.62 -2.04
C LEU A 406 13.30 7.18 -1.58
N PRO A 407 14.53 6.64 -1.70
CA PRO A 407 14.83 5.28 -1.24
C PRO A 407 14.59 5.05 0.25
N ARG A 408 14.84 6.07 1.09
CA ARG A 408 14.58 6.01 2.55
C ARG A 408 13.08 6.03 2.83
N ILE A 409 12.34 6.92 2.16
CA ILE A 409 10.89 7.06 2.32
C ILE A 409 10.16 5.77 1.92
N VAL A 410 10.57 5.15 0.81
CA VAL A 410 10.04 3.84 0.39
C VAL A 410 10.39 2.74 1.39
N ASP A 411 11.61 2.74 1.95
CA ASP A 411 12.00 1.76 2.96
C ASP A 411 11.15 1.86 4.23
N GLU A 412 11.01 3.06 4.79
CA GLU A 412 10.18 3.34 5.96
C GLU A 412 8.72 2.90 5.73
N HIS A 413 8.19 3.10 4.53
CA HIS A 413 6.84 2.66 4.17
C HIS A 413 6.72 1.14 3.96
N TYR A 414 7.66 0.48 3.28
CA TYR A 414 7.61 -0.97 3.02
C TYR A 414 7.92 -1.81 4.27
N GLU A 415 8.85 -1.36 5.12
CA GLU A 415 9.11 -1.96 6.44
C GLU A 415 7.92 -1.77 7.40
N SER A 416 7.15 -0.70 7.22
CA SER A 416 5.87 -0.47 7.91
C SER A 416 4.66 -1.06 7.19
N PHE A 417 4.85 -1.95 6.20
CA PHE A 417 3.81 -2.62 5.40
C PHE A 417 2.88 -1.72 4.56
N ASN A 418 3.15 -0.41 4.52
CA ASN A 418 2.36 0.60 3.82
C ASN A 418 2.80 0.72 2.35
N PHE A 419 2.74 -0.39 1.60
CA PHE A 419 3.19 -0.46 0.20
C PHE A 419 2.56 0.64 -0.68
N TYR A 420 1.28 0.95 -0.48
CA TYR A 420 0.58 2.01 -1.19
C TYR A 420 1.25 3.39 -1.06
N LYS A 421 1.73 3.77 0.14
CA LYS A 421 2.46 5.03 0.37
C LYS A 421 3.82 5.05 -0.32
N GLY A 422 4.56 3.93 -0.28
CA GLY A 422 5.84 3.81 -0.97
C GLY A 422 5.70 3.93 -2.49
N ILE A 423 4.66 3.30 -3.06
CA ILE A 423 4.34 3.44 -4.49
C ILE A 423 3.94 4.87 -4.83
N GLU A 424 3.11 5.51 -4.00
CA GLU A 424 2.67 6.89 -4.18
C GLU A 424 3.83 7.89 -4.15
N ALA A 425 4.80 7.72 -3.24
CA ALA A 425 6.02 8.51 -3.20
C ALA A 425 6.85 8.36 -4.49
N VAL A 426 7.03 7.12 -4.98
CA VAL A 426 7.72 6.87 -6.26
C VAL A 426 7.00 7.54 -7.43
N MET A 427 5.66 7.50 -7.44
CA MET A 427 4.86 8.15 -8.48
C MET A 427 4.85 9.67 -8.38
N SER A 428 5.08 10.27 -7.20
CA SER A 428 5.31 11.73 -7.09
C SER A 428 6.57 12.15 -7.84
N VAL A 429 7.71 11.53 -7.52
CA VAL A 429 9.01 11.88 -8.13
C VAL A 429 9.01 11.60 -9.64
N LEU A 430 8.26 10.60 -10.11
CA LEU A 430 8.02 10.37 -11.54
C LEU A 430 7.12 11.43 -12.20
N ARG A 431 6.15 12.02 -11.48
CA ARG A 431 5.36 13.17 -11.96
C ARG A 431 6.22 14.43 -12.01
N GLU A 432 7.02 14.70 -10.99
CA GLU A 432 7.98 15.82 -10.94
C GLU A 432 8.97 15.76 -12.12
N ALA A 433 9.54 14.57 -12.41
CA ALA A 433 10.39 14.36 -13.58
C ALA A 433 9.65 14.55 -14.93
N ASN A 434 8.36 14.20 -15.02
CA ASN A 434 7.55 14.50 -16.20
C ASN A 434 7.30 16.01 -16.38
N THR A 435 7.09 16.76 -15.29
CA THR A 435 6.95 18.22 -15.30
C THR A 435 8.24 18.89 -15.74
N LEU A 436 9.40 18.50 -15.17
CA LEU A 436 10.70 19.02 -15.61
C LEU A 436 10.95 18.76 -17.11
N VAL A 437 10.65 17.55 -17.59
CA VAL A 437 10.75 17.20 -19.03
C VAL A 437 9.72 17.94 -19.89
N GLN A 438 8.58 18.36 -19.34
CA GLN A 438 7.61 19.21 -20.03
C GLN A 438 8.12 20.65 -20.13
N ASN A 439 8.50 21.27 -19.01
CA ASN A 439 8.87 22.68 -18.89
C ASN A 439 10.17 23.00 -19.66
N THR A 440 11.11 22.06 -19.72
CA THR A 440 12.40 22.25 -20.43
C THR A 440 12.33 21.96 -21.93
N THR A 441 11.27 21.33 -22.43
CA THR A 441 11.07 21.00 -23.87
C THR A 441 12.29 20.37 -24.57
N PRO A 442 12.83 19.22 -24.09
CA PRO A 442 14.10 18.68 -24.58
C PRO A 442 14.10 18.29 -26.08
N TRP A 443 12.94 18.12 -26.72
CA TRP A 443 12.84 18.00 -28.18
C TRP A 443 13.22 19.30 -28.93
N THR A 444 13.05 20.47 -28.31
CA THR A 444 13.55 21.76 -28.80
C THR A 444 15.07 21.84 -28.60
N LEU A 445 15.54 21.55 -27.38
CA LEU A 445 16.97 21.58 -27.01
C LEU A 445 17.82 20.60 -27.86
N ALA A 446 17.26 19.45 -28.23
CA ALA A 446 17.88 18.49 -29.13
C ALA A 446 18.17 19.06 -30.52
N ASN A 447 17.35 20.00 -31.02
CA ASN A 447 17.53 20.67 -32.30
C ASN A 447 18.37 21.96 -32.23
N SER A 448 18.52 22.57 -31.04
CA SER A 448 19.35 23.78 -30.86
C SER A 448 20.83 23.54 -31.23
N LYS A 449 21.57 24.61 -31.49
CA LYS A 449 23.03 24.59 -31.70
C LYS A 449 23.82 25.23 -30.56
N ASP A 450 23.14 25.81 -29.57
CA ASP A 450 23.77 26.42 -28.40
C ASP A 450 24.37 25.35 -27.47
N SER A 451 25.59 25.57 -26.98
CA SER A 451 26.24 24.70 -26.00
C SER A 451 25.50 24.68 -24.66
N LEU A 452 24.87 25.79 -24.26
CA LEU A 452 24.05 25.89 -23.05
C LEU A 452 22.78 25.03 -23.16
N ASP A 453 22.13 25.00 -24.33
CA ASP A 453 20.98 24.11 -24.58
C ASP A 453 21.39 22.64 -24.61
N LYS A 454 22.58 22.31 -25.14
CA LYS A 454 23.12 20.94 -25.07
C LYS A 454 23.45 20.52 -23.65
N GLU A 455 23.98 21.41 -22.83
CA GLU A 455 24.17 21.15 -21.40
C GLU A 455 22.83 20.98 -20.67
N LYS A 456 21.85 21.85 -20.93
CA LYS A 456 20.51 21.76 -20.35
C LYS A 456 19.82 20.45 -20.70
N LEU A 457 19.86 20.04 -21.97
CA LEU A 457 19.39 18.73 -22.45
C LEU A 457 20.08 17.57 -21.72
N ARG A 458 21.41 17.66 -21.55
CA ARG A 458 22.22 16.65 -20.84
C ARG A 458 21.77 16.49 -19.39
N HIS A 459 21.46 17.58 -18.70
CA HIS A 459 20.97 17.56 -17.33
C HIS A 459 19.54 17.02 -17.20
N VAL A 460 18.62 17.43 -18.07
CA VAL A 460 17.23 16.92 -18.10
C VAL A 460 17.19 15.43 -18.36
N LEU A 461 17.94 14.95 -19.37
CA LEU A 461 18.00 13.52 -19.68
C LEU A 461 18.69 12.72 -18.58
N PHE A 462 19.71 13.26 -17.90
CA PHE A 462 20.31 12.60 -16.74
C PHE A 462 19.29 12.43 -15.61
N LEU A 463 18.63 13.50 -15.17
CA LEU A 463 17.65 13.40 -14.07
C LEU A 463 16.48 12.49 -14.42
N ALA A 464 15.88 12.64 -15.61
CA ALA A 464 14.71 11.83 -15.97
C ALA A 464 15.03 10.32 -16.09
N LEU A 465 16.19 9.97 -16.66
CA LEU A 465 16.62 8.57 -16.77
C LEU A 465 17.10 7.98 -15.43
N GLU A 466 17.69 8.80 -14.55
CA GLU A 466 18.08 8.37 -13.20
C GLU A 466 16.87 8.23 -12.27
N THR A 467 15.87 9.12 -12.36
CA THR A 467 14.56 8.93 -11.70
C THR A 467 13.94 7.62 -12.12
N LEU A 468 13.81 7.36 -13.44
CA LEU A 468 13.33 6.08 -13.96
C LEU A 468 14.13 4.88 -13.45
N ARG A 469 15.45 5.00 -13.28
CA ARG A 469 16.30 3.94 -12.73
C ARG A 469 15.99 3.69 -11.25
N VAL A 470 15.89 4.73 -10.42
CA VAL A 470 15.60 4.60 -8.99
C VAL A 470 14.18 4.09 -8.78
N SER A 471 13.19 4.67 -9.45
CA SER A 471 11.80 4.21 -9.43
C SER A 471 11.66 2.74 -9.86
N GLY A 472 12.39 2.32 -10.91
CA GLY A 472 12.40 0.93 -11.35
C GLY A 472 13.03 -0.04 -10.34
N VAL A 473 14.02 0.38 -9.55
CA VAL A 473 14.55 -0.43 -8.44
C VAL A 473 13.51 -0.54 -7.32
N LEU A 474 12.93 0.60 -6.91
CA LEU A 474 12.00 0.67 -5.78
C LEU A 474 10.65 0.00 -6.05
N LEU A 475 10.18 -0.02 -7.31
CA LEU A 475 8.97 -0.74 -7.72
C LEU A 475 9.22 -2.23 -8.04
N SER A 476 10.46 -2.71 -8.08
CA SER A 476 10.75 -4.11 -8.40
C SER A 476 10.10 -5.19 -7.50
N PRO A 477 9.75 -4.93 -6.21
CA PRO A 477 8.91 -5.85 -5.44
C PRO A 477 7.45 -5.91 -5.91
N VAL A 478 6.94 -4.79 -6.42
CA VAL A 478 5.53 -4.59 -6.81
C VAL A 478 5.30 -5.04 -8.25
N THR A 479 6.10 -4.54 -9.18
CA THR A 479 6.05 -4.83 -10.62
C THR A 479 7.39 -5.41 -11.11
N PRO A 480 7.72 -6.66 -10.75
CA PRO A 480 9.03 -7.25 -11.04
C PRO A 480 9.30 -7.36 -12.56
N THR A 481 8.29 -7.62 -13.38
CA THR A 481 8.42 -7.78 -14.83
C THR A 481 8.67 -6.45 -15.52
N LEU A 482 7.82 -5.44 -15.25
CA LEU A 482 7.94 -4.09 -15.82
C LEU A 482 9.20 -3.39 -15.33
N SER A 483 9.56 -3.56 -14.06
CA SER A 483 10.80 -3.03 -13.48
C SER A 483 12.03 -3.68 -14.13
N SER A 484 12.01 -5.00 -14.36
CA SER A 484 13.08 -5.69 -15.10
C SER A 484 13.21 -5.22 -16.55
N ILE A 485 12.09 -4.98 -17.25
CA ILE A 485 12.08 -4.42 -18.61
C ILE A 485 12.64 -2.98 -18.63
N LEU A 486 12.20 -2.13 -17.70
CA LEU A 486 12.66 -0.75 -17.53
C LEU A 486 14.16 -0.69 -17.25
N LEU A 487 14.62 -1.37 -16.19
CA LEU A 487 16.02 -1.45 -15.80
C LEU A 487 16.87 -2.14 -16.87
N GLY A 488 16.32 -3.13 -17.59
CA GLY A 488 16.96 -3.79 -18.72
C GLY A 488 17.21 -2.84 -19.90
N LYS A 489 16.23 -1.99 -20.24
CA LYS A 489 16.39 -0.94 -21.27
C LYS A 489 17.43 0.09 -20.83
N LEU A 490 17.32 0.61 -19.60
CA LEU A 490 18.30 1.57 -19.04
C LEU A 490 19.71 0.97 -18.93
N ARG A 491 19.85 -0.33 -18.59
CA ARG A 491 21.15 -1.02 -18.55
C ARG A 491 21.77 -1.18 -19.93
N ARG A 492 20.99 -1.45 -20.98
CA ARG A 492 21.50 -1.47 -22.38
C ARG A 492 21.99 -0.09 -22.80
N ILE A 493 21.23 0.95 -22.44
CA ILE A 493 21.55 2.37 -22.65
C ILE A 493 22.83 2.78 -21.90
N LEU A 494 23.08 2.26 -20.69
CA LEU A 494 24.35 2.42 -19.95
C LEU A 494 25.50 1.58 -20.53
N ALA A 495 25.22 0.40 -21.08
CA ALA A 495 26.22 -0.58 -21.48
C ALA A 495 27.00 -0.22 -22.75
N PHE A 496 26.62 0.81 -23.51
CA PHE A 496 27.35 1.18 -24.73
C PHE A 496 28.82 1.55 -24.45
N LEU A 497 29.11 2.17 -23.28
CA LEU A 497 30.48 2.43 -22.83
C LEU A 497 31.25 1.15 -22.44
N LEU A 498 30.57 0.16 -21.85
CA LEU A 498 31.16 -1.13 -21.50
C LEU A 498 31.44 -2.00 -22.74
N LEU A 499 30.55 -1.95 -23.74
CA LEU A 499 30.75 -2.58 -25.04
C LEU A 499 31.87 -1.89 -25.83
N LEU A 500 31.97 -0.56 -25.78
CA LEU A 500 33.13 0.14 -26.34
C LEU A 500 34.43 -0.30 -25.64
N HIS A 501 34.42 -0.48 -24.32
CA HIS A 501 35.57 -1.00 -23.58
C HIS A 501 35.94 -2.43 -24.01
N TYR A 502 34.94 -3.32 -24.18
CA TYR A 502 35.17 -4.68 -24.66
C TYR A 502 35.69 -4.72 -26.10
N SER A 503 35.15 -3.90 -27.01
CA SER A 503 35.61 -3.81 -28.40
C SER A 503 36.99 -3.18 -28.52
N ILE A 504 37.34 -2.21 -27.66
CA ILE A 504 38.70 -1.65 -27.57
C ILE A 504 39.68 -2.69 -27.01
N VAL A 505 39.29 -3.48 -25.99
CA VAL A 505 40.11 -4.59 -25.49
C VAL A 505 40.31 -5.66 -26.57
N ALA A 506 39.26 -6.06 -27.29
CA ALA A 506 39.34 -7.03 -28.38
C ALA A 506 40.22 -6.51 -29.54
N GLY A 507 40.03 -5.26 -29.96
CA GLY A 507 40.89 -4.63 -30.98
C GLY A 507 42.35 -4.50 -30.54
N CYS A 508 42.61 -4.27 -29.25
CA CYS A 508 43.96 -4.30 -28.68
C CYS A 508 44.55 -5.72 -28.61
N GLU A 509 43.77 -6.78 -28.37
CA GLU A 509 44.22 -8.17 -28.46
C GLU A 509 44.51 -8.59 -29.91
N GLU A 510 43.77 -8.05 -30.88
CA GLU A 510 43.99 -8.30 -32.32
C GLU A 510 45.20 -7.51 -32.88
N TRP A 511 45.42 -6.28 -32.41
CA TRP A 511 46.58 -5.45 -32.78
C TRP A 511 47.88 -5.91 -32.10
N MET A 512 47.84 -6.37 -30.84
CA MET A 512 49.02 -6.90 -30.12
C MET A 512 49.26 -8.39 -30.39
N GLY A 513 49.64 -8.71 -31.62
CA GLY A 513 49.79 -10.07 -32.14
C GLY A 513 50.55 -11.08 -31.25
N LYS A 514 49.80 -11.98 -30.61
CA LYS A 514 50.15 -13.35 -30.17
C LYS A 514 51.45 -13.61 -29.37
N ARG A 515 52.16 -12.61 -28.83
CA ARG A 515 53.37 -12.85 -27.98
C ARG A 515 53.41 -12.19 -26.59
N SER A 516 52.42 -11.37 -26.20
CA SER A 516 52.37 -10.72 -24.86
C SER A 516 51.24 -11.17 -23.94
N ALA A 517 50.21 -11.85 -24.46
CA ALA A 517 48.96 -12.15 -23.76
C ALA A 517 49.08 -12.98 -22.46
N ALA A 518 50.22 -13.64 -22.22
CA ALA A 518 50.48 -14.40 -21.00
C ALA A 518 50.72 -13.51 -19.76
N HIS A 519 51.27 -12.31 -19.91
CA HIS A 519 51.64 -11.44 -18.78
C HIS A 519 50.53 -10.48 -18.32
N LEU A 520 49.51 -10.22 -19.16
CA LEU A 520 48.46 -9.24 -18.83
C LEU A 520 47.27 -9.85 -18.05
N LYS A 521 46.98 -11.16 -18.27
CA LYS A 521 45.85 -11.86 -17.63
C LYS A 521 45.96 -11.94 -16.09
N THR A 522 47.17 -11.90 -15.55
CA THR A 522 47.45 -11.83 -14.10
C THR A 522 47.16 -10.46 -13.49
N PHE A 523 47.09 -9.40 -14.29
CA PHE A 523 46.88 -8.02 -13.81
C PHE A 523 45.42 -7.59 -13.88
N THR A 524 44.71 -7.92 -14.96
CA THR A 524 43.29 -7.55 -15.13
C THR A 524 42.37 -8.29 -14.15
N GLY A 525 42.68 -9.55 -13.81
CA GLY A 525 41.88 -10.38 -12.90
C GLY A 525 41.75 -9.87 -11.45
N ARG A 526 42.48 -8.82 -11.04
CA ARG A 526 42.35 -8.20 -9.70
C ARG A 526 41.73 -6.80 -9.71
N ALA A 527 41.46 -6.21 -10.87
CA ALA A 527 40.91 -4.85 -10.97
C ALA A 527 39.36 -4.80 -10.92
N ILE A 528 38.69 -5.88 -11.33
CA ILE A 528 37.23 -5.89 -11.62
C ILE A 528 36.34 -5.85 -10.35
N MET A 529 36.91 -6.00 -9.14
CA MET A 529 36.14 -5.93 -7.87
C MET A 529 36.35 -4.65 -7.03
N LYS A 530 36.92 -3.56 -7.59
CA LYS A 530 36.95 -2.24 -6.94
C LYS A 530 36.75 -1.07 -7.92
N VAL A 531 35.55 -0.96 -8.49
CA VAL A 531 35.15 0.18 -9.34
C VAL A 531 34.07 1.02 -8.64
N GLU A 532 34.45 1.72 -7.57
CA GLU A 532 33.64 2.84 -7.04
C GLU A 532 34.45 3.95 -6.33
N ARG A 533 35.79 3.83 -6.22
CA ARG A 533 36.67 4.87 -5.64
C ARG A 533 38.03 4.97 -6.35
N CYS A 534 38.09 5.59 -7.53
CA CYS A 534 39.32 6.24 -8.09
C CYS A 534 39.08 6.92 -9.47
N ASN A 535 38.35 8.05 -9.53
CA ASN A 535 38.15 8.78 -10.80
C ASN A 535 39.35 9.66 -11.25
N PHE A 536 40.44 9.73 -10.46
CA PHE A 536 41.56 10.66 -10.71
C PHE A 536 42.76 10.03 -11.45
N LEU A 537 42.85 8.69 -11.51
CA LEU A 537 44.04 8.00 -12.06
C LEU A 537 43.94 7.75 -13.57
N ILE A 538 42.73 7.56 -14.10
CA ILE A 538 42.48 7.20 -15.51
C ILE A 538 42.86 8.35 -16.46
N TRP A 539 42.65 9.60 -16.05
CA TRP A 539 42.96 10.80 -16.85
C TRP A 539 44.46 10.91 -17.21
N ASN A 540 45.34 10.59 -16.26
CA ASN A 540 46.80 10.65 -16.47
C ASN A 540 47.28 9.59 -17.47
N ILE A 541 46.66 8.40 -17.49
CA ILE A 541 46.96 7.35 -18.47
C ILE A 541 46.50 7.77 -19.87
N PHE A 542 45.33 8.42 -19.98
CA PHE A 542 44.78 8.89 -21.25
C PHE A 542 45.70 9.93 -21.93
N PHE A 543 46.28 10.84 -21.15
CA PHE A 543 47.20 11.87 -21.66
C PHE A 543 48.52 11.27 -22.19
N CYS A 544 49.07 10.26 -21.51
CA CYS A 544 50.26 9.54 -21.99
C CYS A 544 50.01 8.80 -23.32
N CYS A 545 48.84 8.20 -23.51
CA CYS A 545 48.49 7.53 -24.76
C CYS A 545 48.27 8.50 -25.93
N LEU A 546 47.69 9.68 -25.69
CA LEU A 546 47.43 10.66 -26.76
C LEU A 546 48.72 11.18 -27.42
N VAL A 547 49.79 11.34 -26.63
CA VAL A 547 51.12 11.74 -27.13
C VAL A 547 51.77 10.67 -28.03
N ALA A 548 51.43 9.39 -27.83
CA ALA A 548 51.98 8.30 -28.64
C ALA A 548 51.28 8.11 -30.00
N VAL A 549 50.01 8.51 -30.15
CA VAL A 549 49.19 8.19 -31.33
C VAL A 549 49.33 9.20 -32.48
N ASN A 550 49.64 10.47 -32.18
CA ASN A 550 49.90 11.48 -33.23
C ASN A 550 51.24 11.31 -33.96
N GLY A 551 51.96 10.21 -33.75
CA GLY A 551 53.29 9.93 -34.31
C GLY A 551 53.34 9.35 -35.73
N GLN A 552 52.21 9.04 -36.39
CA GLN A 552 52.20 8.50 -37.76
C GLN A 552 51.12 9.08 -38.68
N MET A 553 51.36 10.32 -39.14
CA MET A 553 50.88 10.80 -40.44
C MET A 553 52.00 11.57 -41.14
N TYR A 554 52.70 10.94 -42.08
CA TYR A 554 53.20 11.59 -43.31
C TYR A 554 53.68 10.54 -44.32
N GLY A 555 53.17 10.60 -45.55
CA GLY A 555 53.57 9.71 -46.64
C GLY A 555 54.90 10.12 -47.28
N LYS A 556 55.58 9.16 -47.94
CA LYS A 556 56.85 9.40 -48.64
C LYS A 556 56.70 10.37 -49.81
N LYS A 557 57.04 11.64 -49.62
CA LYS A 557 57.60 12.53 -50.67
C LYS A 557 58.71 13.38 -50.06
N ALA A 558 59.92 13.30 -50.62
CA ALA A 558 61.09 14.00 -50.11
C ALA A 558 61.56 15.08 -51.11
N ILE A 559 61.61 16.33 -50.66
CA ILE A 559 62.35 17.43 -51.31
C ILE A 559 63.12 18.20 -50.20
N LYS A 560 64.29 18.71 -50.57
CA LYS A 560 65.36 19.29 -49.74
C LYS A 560 64.95 20.59 -49.02
N GLY A 561 65.52 20.87 -47.84
CA GLY A 561 65.43 22.17 -47.16
C GLY A 561 66.21 22.23 -45.84
N THR A 562 67.29 23.01 -45.79
CA THR A 562 68.33 23.13 -44.75
C THR A 562 67.94 23.72 -43.37
N ASP A 563 68.80 23.40 -42.37
CA ASP A 563 69.23 24.21 -41.20
C ASP A 563 68.49 24.20 -39.82
N LYS A 564 69.19 23.61 -38.82
CA LYS A 564 69.34 24.02 -37.39
C LYS A 564 68.11 23.82 -36.43
N MET A 565 68.24 23.58 -35.11
CA MET A 565 69.39 23.48 -34.16
C MET A 565 68.99 22.74 -32.84
N ILE A 566 69.91 21.99 -32.18
CA ILE A 566 70.12 21.79 -30.69
C ILE A 566 68.90 21.30 -29.80
N VAL A 567 68.85 20.24 -28.95
CA VAL A 567 69.75 19.45 -28.03
C VAL A 567 70.03 20.15 -26.67
N THR A 568 69.76 19.68 -25.44
CA THR A 568 69.66 18.35 -24.74
C THR A 568 68.23 18.08 -24.21
N ASP A 569 67.84 17.07 -23.40
CA ASP A 569 68.40 15.99 -22.52
C ASP A 569 68.70 16.28 -21.01
N ARG A 570 68.23 15.33 -20.19
CA ARG A 570 68.72 14.78 -18.90
C ARG A 570 68.36 15.34 -17.50
N ASN A 571 68.04 14.38 -16.61
CA ASN A 571 67.90 14.44 -15.13
C ASN A 571 66.61 15.14 -14.62
N VAL A 572 66.03 14.83 -13.45
CA VAL A 572 66.62 14.33 -12.18
C VAL A 572 65.86 13.12 -11.59
N PHE A 573 66.60 12.17 -10.99
CA PHE A 573 66.06 11.15 -10.09
C PHE A 573 67.04 10.84 -8.93
N ARG A 574 67.08 11.70 -7.90
CA ARG A 574 67.72 11.52 -6.56
C ARG A 574 67.05 12.55 -5.62
N LYS A 575 66.47 12.29 -4.44
CA LYS A 575 66.68 11.37 -3.30
C LYS A 575 67.23 12.14 -2.08
N ALA A 576 66.57 11.98 -0.93
CA ALA A 576 66.96 12.33 0.45
C ALA A 576 66.63 13.73 1.05
N ALA A 577 65.68 13.70 2.01
CA ALA A 577 65.86 14.08 3.43
C ALA A 577 65.70 15.54 3.96
N SER A 578 65.46 15.56 5.29
CA SER A 578 65.61 16.60 6.34
C SER A 578 64.69 17.83 6.44
N LEU A 579 63.77 17.73 7.43
CA LEU A 579 63.62 18.59 8.63
C LEU A 579 62.98 20.00 8.59
N ASP A 580 62.07 20.16 9.56
CA ASP A 580 61.75 21.32 10.42
C ASP A 580 61.33 22.69 9.84
N LYS A 581 60.06 23.08 10.11
CA LYS A 581 59.76 23.87 11.33
C LYS A 581 58.25 23.97 11.67
N LEU A 582 58.02 23.97 13.00
CA LEU A 582 57.04 24.66 13.85
C LEU A 582 55.97 25.61 13.22
N SER A 583 54.79 25.86 13.84
CA SER A 583 54.10 25.23 15.00
C SER A 583 52.76 25.93 15.30
N GLY A 584 51.82 25.23 15.96
CA GLY A 584 50.66 25.83 16.66
C GLY A 584 49.37 25.88 15.83
N ALA A 585 48.17 25.79 16.43
CA ALA A 585 47.81 25.49 17.83
C ALA A 585 46.48 24.71 17.87
N CYS A 586 46.10 24.20 19.04
CA CYS A 586 44.83 23.49 19.25
C CYS A 586 44.10 24.04 20.48
N ASP A 587 42.84 24.37 20.29
CA ASP A 587 41.77 24.53 21.27
C ASP A 587 40.48 24.09 20.55
N ALA A 588 39.39 23.67 21.19
CA ALA A 588 39.13 23.02 22.47
C ALA A 588 37.65 22.62 22.43
N ASP A 589 37.26 21.56 23.14
CA ASP A 589 35.87 21.08 23.31
C ASP A 589 35.13 20.63 22.01
N GLU A 590 34.32 19.56 21.99
CA GLU A 590 33.92 18.65 23.06
C GLU A 590 33.77 17.19 22.54
N SER A 591 33.25 16.30 23.40
CA SER A 591 33.15 14.83 23.25
C SER A 591 32.57 14.29 21.90
N CYS A 592 32.78 13.03 21.50
CA CYS A 592 32.98 11.84 22.33
C CYS A 592 33.80 10.71 21.66
N VAL A 593 34.32 9.79 22.47
CA VAL A 593 35.22 8.68 22.11
C VAL A 593 34.61 7.36 22.57
N PHE A 594 34.78 6.25 21.83
CA PHE A 594 35.16 4.95 22.41
C PHE A 594 35.59 3.92 21.35
N SER A 595 36.56 3.08 21.70
CA SER A 595 36.96 1.87 20.99
C SER A 595 37.31 0.78 22.01
N TRP A 596 37.29 -0.51 21.63
CA TRP A 596 37.78 -1.58 22.49
C TRP A 596 38.30 -2.79 21.71
N ALA A 597 39.27 -3.50 22.27
CA ALA A 597 39.87 -4.72 21.70
C ALA A 597 40.42 -5.66 22.78
N CYS A 598 39.71 -6.78 23.03
CA CYS A 598 40.08 -7.87 23.94
C CYS A 598 39.70 -9.23 23.29
N ASP A 599 40.39 -10.37 23.45
CA ASP A 599 41.59 -10.66 24.25
C ASP A 599 42.60 -11.62 23.58
N ARG A 600 43.88 -11.57 24.00
CA ARG A 600 44.89 -12.65 23.84
C ARG A 600 45.91 -12.66 24.99
N ILE A 601 45.58 -13.32 26.11
CA ILE A 601 46.59 -13.67 27.13
C ILE A 601 46.44 -15.09 27.67
N ARG A 602 47.56 -15.83 27.62
CA ARG A 602 48.19 -16.70 28.66
C ARG A 602 49.29 -17.50 27.93
N LYS A 603 50.51 -17.69 28.41
CA LYS A 603 51.31 -17.23 29.59
C LYS A 603 52.81 -17.44 29.21
N PRO A 604 53.86 -16.98 29.94
CA PRO A 604 53.92 -16.77 31.38
C PRO A 604 53.63 -15.35 31.88
N VAL A 605 53.06 -15.35 33.08
CA VAL A 605 52.76 -14.28 34.05
C VAL A 605 53.81 -13.15 33.99
N ARG A 606 53.46 -11.86 33.87
CA ARG A 606 52.47 -11.10 34.66
C ARG A 606 51.60 -10.13 33.79
N SER A 607 50.28 -10.09 34.06
CA SER A 607 49.24 -9.08 33.70
C SER A 607 48.96 -8.63 32.23
N CYS A 608 47.69 -8.80 31.78
CA CYS A 608 46.80 -7.92 30.96
C CYS A 608 47.31 -7.19 29.68
N SER A 609 46.67 -7.16 28.48
CA SER A 609 45.48 -7.84 27.84
C SER A 609 45.54 -7.68 26.28
N GLY A 610 44.55 -8.14 25.50
CA GLY A 610 44.25 -7.61 24.12
C GLY A 610 44.72 -8.41 22.86
N PRO A 611 44.01 -8.35 21.69
CA PRO A 611 44.41 -9.00 20.42
C PRO A 611 44.22 -8.16 19.13
N PHE A 612 44.86 -8.58 18.03
CA PHE A 612 44.23 -9.16 16.82
C PHE A 612 45.30 -9.61 15.81
N TYR A 613 44.93 -10.43 14.82
CA TYR A 613 45.81 -10.91 13.74
C TYR A 613 44.99 -11.16 12.45
N PHE A 614 45.63 -11.03 11.28
CA PHE A 614 45.20 -11.70 10.04
C PHE A 614 46.42 -12.07 9.20
N PHE A 615 46.33 -13.21 8.49
CA PHE A 615 47.36 -13.72 7.57
C PHE A 615 46.72 -14.19 6.26
N THR A 616 47.50 -14.18 5.19
CA THR A 616 47.13 -14.71 3.86
C THR A 616 47.13 -16.24 3.86
N VAL A 617 46.26 -16.86 3.06
CA VAL A 617 46.33 -18.30 2.72
C VAL A 617 46.28 -18.49 1.20
N CYS A 618 47.03 -19.47 0.69
CA CYS A 618 47.11 -19.80 -0.74
C CYS A 618 46.09 -20.87 -1.14
N CYS A 619 45.64 -20.86 -2.40
CA CYS A 619 44.99 -22.01 -3.00
C CYS A 619 46.02 -23.10 -3.34
N LYS A 620 45.61 -24.38 -3.28
CA LYS A 620 46.37 -25.53 -3.76
C LYS A 620 45.43 -26.45 -4.56
N THR A 621 45.92 -27.06 -5.63
CA THR A 621 45.14 -27.87 -6.58
C THR A 621 45.59 -29.33 -6.59
N ALA A 622 44.62 -30.25 -6.67
CA ALA A 622 44.71 -31.67 -7.03
C ALA A 622 43.35 -32.35 -6.67
N ASN A 623 42.86 -33.42 -7.31
CA ASN A 623 43.09 -33.98 -8.65
C ASN A 623 42.01 -35.07 -8.90
N SER A 624 41.56 -35.26 -10.15
CA SER A 624 41.08 -36.56 -10.71
C SER A 624 39.81 -37.21 -10.06
N THR A 625 39.06 -38.17 -10.63
CA THR A 625 38.92 -38.73 -12.00
C THR A 625 37.62 -39.54 -12.12
N THR A 626 36.83 -39.34 -13.20
CA THR A 626 35.96 -40.37 -13.86
C THR A 626 34.82 -41.03 -13.02
N TYR A 627 33.94 -41.94 -13.49
CA TYR A 627 33.74 -42.65 -14.78
C TYR A 627 32.22 -42.85 -15.07
N PHE A 628 31.78 -42.55 -16.31
CA PHE A 628 30.67 -43.15 -17.12
C PHE A 628 29.17 -43.18 -16.73
N GLU A 629 28.34 -43.00 -17.79
CA GLU A 629 27.06 -43.67 -18.16
C GLU A 629 25.80 -43.62 -17.24
N THR A 630 24.55 -43.64 -17.73
CA THR A 630 23.97 -43.76 -19.11
C THR A 630 22.70 -42.89 -19.26
N LYS A 631 22.25 -42.65 -20.51
CA LYS A 631 20.88 -42.17 -20.84
C LYS A 631 19.79 -43.23 -20.50
N PRO A 632 18.50 -42.83 -20.46
CA PRO A 632 17.69 -43.07 -21.66
C PRO A 632 17.00 -41.81 -22.22
N ASP A 633 16.85 -41.75 -23.54
CA ASP A 633 15.92 -40.83 -24.20
C ASP A 633 14.49 -41.37 -24.15
N TYR A 634 13.49 -40.48 -24.12
CA TYR A 634 12.17 -40.79 -24.69
C TYR A 634 11.68 -39.62 -25.56
N SER A 635 11.46 -39.93 -26.84
CA SER A 635 11.06 -38.99 -27.88
C SER A 635 9.56 -38.68 -27.84
N LEU A 636 9.21 -37.41 -28.08
CA LEU A 636 7.82 -37.02 -28.36
C LEU A 636 7.39 -37.55 -29.75
N PRO A 637 6.25 -38.24 -29.87
CA PRO A 637 5.71 -38.66 -31.17
C PRO A 637 5.00 -37.49 -31.87
N PRO A 638 5.20 -37.28 -33.19
CA PRO A 638 4.45 -36.30 -33.96
C PRO A 638 3.20 -36.92 -34.60
N THR A 639 2.03 -36.30 -34.39
CA THR A 639 0.83 -36.58 -35.21
C THR A 639 0.13 -35.27 -35.56
N ALA A 640 0.25 -34.84 -36.81
CA ALA A 640 -0.63 -33.83 -37.39
C ALA A 640 -1.73 -34.54 -38.19
N THR A 641 -2.99 -34.15 -37.98
CA THR A 641 -4.11 -34.65 -38.77
C THR A 641 -4.74 -33.49 -39.53
N THR A 642 -4.64 -33.53 -40.86
CA THR A 642 -5.19 -32.52 -41.76
C THR A 642 -6.72 -32.55 -41.74
N ILE A 643 -7.36 -31.38 -41.66
CA ILE A 643 -8.76 -31.20 -42.04
C ILE A 643 -8.84 -30.12 -43.12
N THR A 644 -9.49 -30.47 -44.23
CA THR A 644 -9.60 -29.65 -45.45
C THR A 644 -10.68 -28.57 -45.34
N GLN A 645 -10.45 -27.43 -45.99
CA GLN A 645 -11.52 -26.45 -46.27
C GLN A 645 -12.53 -26.98 -47.30
N PRO A 646 -13.74 -26.43 -47.29
CA PRO A 646 -14.47 -26.17 -48.52
C PRO A 646 -14.86 -24.68 -48.69
N HIS A 647 -14.44 -24.15 -49.84
CA HIS A 647 -14.92 -23.01 -50.65
C HIS A 647 -15.94 -21.96 -50.14
N SER A 648 -15.66 -20.72 -50.58
CA SER A 648 -16.50 -19.52 -50.51
C SER A 648 -17.72 -19.54 -51.46
N THR A 649 -18.80 -18.85 -51.06
CA THR A 649 -19.80 -18.27 -51.98
C THR A 649 -20.14 -16.82 -51.60
N ALA A 650 -19.63 -15.88 -52.42
CA ALA A 650 -20.07 -14.50 -52.72
C ALA A 650 -20.96 -13.66 -51.76
N LEU A 651 -20.52 -12.41 -51.54
CA LEU A 651 -21.40 -11.27 -51.23
C LEU A 651 -22.15 -10.79 -52.51
N PRO A 652 -23.23 -10.01 -52.33
CA PRO A 652 -23.54 -8.86 -53.19
C PRO A 652 -23.23 -7.54 -52.46
N THR A 653 -22.32 -6.73 -53.01
CA THR A 653 -22.05 -5.35 -52.55
C THR A 653 -22.62 -4.31 -53.52
N THR A 654 -23.42 -3.37 -53.03
CA THR A 654 -23.58 -1.98 -53.53
C THR A 654 -24.49 -1.20 -52.56
N SER A 655 -24.41 0.12 -52.37
CA SER A 655 -23.57 1.14 -53.05
C SER A 655 -23.20 2.31 -52.13
N THR A 656 -22.22 3.08 -52.60
CA THR A 656 -21.71 4.41 -52.21
C THR A 656 -22.79 5.47 -51.82
N THR A 657 -22.48 6.64 -51.22
CA THR A 657 -21.31 7.52 -51.50
C THR A 657 -21.05 8.60 -50.41
N SER A 658 -19.82 9.16 -50.45
CA SER A 658 -19.42 10.55 -50.13
C SER A 658 -19.43 11.08 -48.68
N ILE A 659 -18.33 11.79 -48.35
CA ILE A 659 -18.13 12.63 -47.15
C ILE A 659 -18.03 14.09 -47.60
N VAL A 660 -18.78 15.01 -46.97
CA VAL A 660 -18.59 16.48 -47.00
C VAL A 660 -18.96 17.03 -45.60
N PRO A 661 -18.27 18.05 -45.01
CA PRO A 661 -18.36 18.38 -43.58
C PRO A 661 -19.12 19.68 -43.23
N ILE A 662 -19.04 20.13 -41.95
CA ILE A 662 -19.48 21.44 -41.37
C ILE A 662 -20.99 21.48 -40.99
N PRO A 663 -21.49 22.24 -39.97
CA PRO A 663 -20.86 23.16 -38.98
C PRO A 663 -21.11 22.83 -37.48
N ASN A 664 -20.58 23.69 -36.59
CA ASN A 664 -21.09 23.87 -35.22
C ASN A 664 -22.43 24.64 -35.21
N SER A 665 -23.45 24.16 -34.51
CA SER A 665 -24.54 24.98 -33.93
C SER A 665 -25.26 24.23 -32.80
N ALA A 666 -25.93 24.96 -31.91
CA ALA A 666 -26.54 24.40 -30.71
C ALA A 666 -27.95 23.84 -30.95
N LEU A 667 -28.31 22.79 -30.22
CA LEU A 667 -29.67 22.31 -30.00
C LEU A 667 -29.86 22.20 -28.47
N ALA A 668 -30.69 23.01 -27.81
CA ALA A 668 -32.15 23.13 -27.94
C ALA A 668 -32.87 21.87 -27.39
N ILE A 669 -33.43 22.02 -26.19
CA ILE A 669 -34.17 20.96 -25.48
C ILE A 669 -35.58 20.86 -26.08
N PRO A 670 -36.08 19.65 -26.44
CA PRO A 670 -37.47 19.49 -26.89
C PRO A 670 -38.47 19.69 -25.74
N ASN A 671 -39.56 20.42 -26.01
CA ASN A 671 -40.65 20.58 -25.04
C ASN A 671 -41.36 19.24 -24.74
N GLN A 672 -41.75 19.04 -23.49
CA GLN A 672 -42.59 17.92 -23.08
C GLN A 672 -43.99 18.03 -23.67
N THR A 673 -44.54 16.92 -24.14
CA THR A 673 -45.99 16.75 -24.35
C THR A 673 -46.55 15.88 -23.22
N THR A 674 -47.74 16.20 -22.74
CA THR A 674 -48.29 15.65 -21.48
C THR A 674 -48.87 14.25 -21.62
N LEU A 675 -48.57 13.37 -20.66
CA LEU A 675 -49.28 12.11 -20.47
C LEU A 675 -49.21 11.63 -19.02
N GLY A 676 -50.36 11.24 -18.45
CA GLY A 676 -50.49 10.38 -17.25
C GLY A 676 -49.84 10.86 -15.95
N GLY A 677 -50.64 11.32 -14.98
CA GLY A 677 -50.14 11.69 -13.66
C GLY A 677 -49.46 10.53 -12.92
N GLN A 678 -48.18 10.70 -12.60
CA GLN A 678 -47.50 9.96 -11.54
C GLN A 678 -47.20 10.93 -10.39
N THR A 679 -47.33 10.45 -9.15
CA THR A 679 -46.90 11.23 -7.97
C THR A 679 -45.40 11.48 -8.06
N ALA A 680 -44.99 12.73 -7.85
CA ALA A 680 -43.57 13.10 -7.91
C ALA A 680 -42.78 12.35 -6.84
N VAL A 681 -42.00 11.36 -7.26
CA VAL A 681 -41.18 10.55 -6.36
C VAL A 681 -40.12 11.44 -5.73
N LYS A 682 -40.25 11.71 -4.42
CA LYS A 682 -39.26 12.49 -3.66
C LYS A 682 -37.87 11.88 -3.88
N PRO A 683 -36.88 12.65 -4.38
CA PRO A 683 -35.57 12.09 -4.67
C PRO A 683 -34.91 11.61 -3.37
N ALA A 684 -34.38 10.39 -3.41
CA ALA A 684 -33.75 9.78 -2.24
C ALA A 684 -32.46 10.54 -1.88
N CYS A 685 -32.27 10.79 -0.59
CA CYS A 685 -31.18 11.57 -0.05
C CYS A 685 -29.79 10.93 -0.25
N GLY A 686 -28.76 11.76 -0.08
CA GLY A 686 -27.36 11.38 -0.09
C GLY A 686 -26.80 11.03 -1.47
N ARG A 687 -27.54 11.24 -2.56
CA ARG A 687 -27.07 10.91 -3.92
C ARG A 687 -26.08 11.95 -4.44
N ALA A 688 -25.04 11.49 -5.14
CA ALA A 688 -24.11 12.31 -5.91
C ALA A 688 -24.14 11.94 -7.41
N PRO A 689 -25.15 12.39 -8.19
CA PRO A 689 -25.38 11.91 -9.57
C PRO A 689 -24.24 12.19 -10.57
N LEU A 690 -23.39 13.19 -10.32
CA LEU A 690 -22.23 13.52 -11.17
C LEU A 690 -20.93 12.82 -10.75
N MET A 691 -20.92 12.05 -9.66
CA MET A 691 -19.71 11.41 -9.13
C MET A 691 -19.24 10.24 -10.00
N SER A 692 -18.42 10.54 -11.01
CA SER A 692 -17.63 9.54 -11.73
C SER A 692 -16.61 8.87 -10.79
N ARG A 693 -16.31 7.58 -11.00
CA ARG A 693 -15.50 6.74 -10.08
C ARG A 693 -14.00 7.12 -10.06
N VAL A 694 -13.65 8.24 -9.41
CA VAL A 694 -12.28 8.65 -9.05
C VAL A 694 -12.35 9.18 -7.61
N GLY A 695 -11.72 8.59 -6.59
CA GLY A 695 -10.30 8.25 -6.50
C GLY A 695 -9.72 9.12 -5.37
N ARG A 696 -9.50 8.54 -4.18
CA ARG A 696 -9.13 9.30 -2.97
C ARG A 696 -7.67 9.78 -3.09
N ILE A 697 -7.42 11.02 -2.68
CA ILE A 697 -6.08 11.63 -2.65
C ILE A 697 -5.81 12.18 -1.25
N VAL A 698 -4.62 11.94 -0.73
CA VAL A 698 -4.24 12.26 0.65
C VAL A 698 -3.69 13.69 0.75
N GLY A 699 -4.28 14.53 1.60
CA GLY A 699 -3.74 15.87 1.91
C GLY A 699 -4.77 16.99 2.02
N GLY A 700 -6.03 16.73 1.68
CA GLY A 700 -6.97 17.79 1.30
C GLY A 700 -6.86 18.05 -0.20
N SER A 701 -7.98 18.31 -0.87
CA SER A 701 -8.02 18.45 -2.32
C SER A 701 -9.25 19.22 -2.80
N ALA A 702 -9.17 19.81 -4.00
CA ALA A 702 -10.36 20.31 -4.67
C ALA A 702 -11.35 19.16 -4.90
N ALA A 703 -12.60 19.35 -4.47
CA ALA A 703 -13.71 18.48 -4.81
C ALA A 703 -14.00 18.54 -6.31
N GLN A 704 -14.60 17.49 -6.85
CA GLN A 704 -15.11 17.50 -8.23
C GLN A 704 -16.48 18.20 -8.30
N PHE A 705 -16.81 18.72 -9.47
CA PHE A 705 -18.10 19.38 -9.69
C PHE A 705 -19.26 18.39 -9.44
N GLY A 706 -20.14 18.71 -8.49
CA GLY A 706 -21.26 17.84 -8.09
C GLY A 706 -20.87 16.60 -7.26
N GLU A 707 -19.66 16.54 -6.70
CA GLU A 707 -19.24 15.45 -5.79
C GLU A 707 -19.99 15.52 -4.44
N PHE A 708 -20.25 16.73 -3.94
CA PHE A 708 -20.97 16.98 -2.67
C PHE A 708 -22.18 17.90 -2.91
N PRO A 709 -23.22 17.42 -3.62
CA PRO A 709 -24.32 18.26 -4.12
C PRO A 709 -25.27 18.79 -3.03
N PHE A 710 -25.05 18.42 -1.77
CA PHE A 710 -25.75 18.93 -0.60
C PHE A 710 -25.02 20.10 0.07
N GLN A 711 -23.80 20.42 -0.35
CA GLN A 711 -23.02 21.53 0.19
C GLN A 711 -23.75 22.86 -0.08
N ALA A 712 -24.15 23.53 1.00
CA ALA A 712 -24.66 24.89 0.95
C ALA A 712 -23.57 25.90 1.31
N MET A 713 -23.70 27.10 0.78
CA MET A 713 -22.98 28.29 1.18
C MET A 713 -23.95 29.28 1.84
N VAL A 714 -23.60 29.76 3.03
CA VAL A 714 -24.39 30.71 3.81
C VAL A 714 -23.73 32.08 3.77
N VAL A 715 -24.33 32.97 2.99
CA VAL A 715 -23.95 34.39 2.86
C VAL A 715 -24.72 35.19 3.89
N ILE A 716 -24.03 36.05 4.65
CA ILE A 716 -24.56 36.80 5.78
C ILE A 716 -24.16 38.27 5.61
N LYS A 717 -25.15 39.14 5.37
CA LYS A 717 -24.95 40.57 5.06
C LYS A 717 -23.97 40.81 3.89
N GLY A 718 -24.16 40.05 2.81
CA GLY A 718 -23.32 40.12 1.59
C GLY A 718 -21.93 39.47 1.71
N ALA A 719 -21.53 39.02 2.90
CA ALA A 719 -20.27 38.29 3.10
C ALA A 719 -20.52 36.79 3.22
N GLU A 720 -19.80 35.97 2.46
CA GLU A 720 -19.78 34.51 2.64
C GLU A 720 -19.15 34.20 4.00
N LYS A 721 -19.90 33.62 4.95
CA LYS A 721 -19.37 33.42 6.33
C LYS A 721 -19.30 31.97 6.75
N CYS A 722 -20.31 31.17 6.40
CA CYS A 722 -20.47 29.80 6.87
C CYS A 722 -20.86 28.84 5.74
N GLY A 723 -20.65 27.55 5.96
CA GLY A 723 -21.25 26.47 5.19
C GLY A 723 -22.63 26.08 5.70
N GLY A 724 -23.23 25.10 5.03
CA GLY A 724 -24.47 24.44 5.43
C GLY A 724 -24.64 23.12 4.69
N ALA A 725 -25.68 22.36 5.03
CA ALA A 725 -26.09 21.16 4.32
C ALA A 725 -27.58 21.19 3.95
N LEU A 726 -27.91 20.87 2.71
CA LEU A 726 -29.30 20.75 2.23
C LEU A 726 -29.95 19.47 2.79
N LEU A 727 -31.01 19.61 3.58
CA LEU A 727 -31.76 18.48 4.14
C LEU A 727 -33.01 18.14 3.30
N ASP A 728 -33.68 19.17 2.79
CA ASP A 728 -34.81 19.04 1.87
C ASP A 728 -34.95 20.31 1.02
N HIS A 729 -35.92 20.33 0.12
CA HIS A 729 -36.11 21.34 -0.92
C HIS A 729 -36.24 22.78 -0.40
N ASP A 730 -36.72 23.00 0.83
CA ASP A 730 -36.80 24.31 1.48
C ASP A 730 -36.02 24.41 2.81
N TRP A 731 -35.14 23.46 3.12
CA TRP A 731 -34.41 23.38 4.41
C TRP A 731 -32.91 23.16 4.28
N VAL A 732 -32.12 24.08 4.84
CA VAL A 732 -30.68 23.94 5.04
C VAL A 732 -30.37 23.98 6.53
N VAL A 733 -29.45 23.12 6.99
CA VAL A 733 -28.90 23.15 8.35
C VAL A 733 -27.51 23.79 8.34
N THR A 734 -27.16 24.52 9.41
CA THR A 734 -25.86 25.18 9.63
C THR A 734 -25.56 25.25 11.13
N ALA A 735 -24.41 25.81 11.53
CA ALA A 735 -24.03 25.96 12.92
C ALA A 735 -24.82 27.10 13.61
N GLY A 736 -25.12 26.94 14.89
CA GLY A 736 -25.84 27.92 15.70
C GLY A 736 -25.11 29.26 15.83
N HIS A 737 -23.78 29.23 16.01
CA HIS A 737 -22.93 30.40 16.14
C HIS A 737 -22.91 31.28 14.88
N CYS A 738 -23.19 30.71 13.70
CA CYS A 738 -23.35 31.47 12.45
C CYS A 738 -24.59 32.38 12.46
N VAL A 739 -25.61 32.06 13.28
CA VAL A 739 -26.91 32.77 13.28
C VAL A 739 -27.26 33.45 14.61
N ALA A 740 -26.64 33.07 15.73
CA ALA A 740 -26.99 33.49 17.08
C ALA A 740 -26.67 34.97 17.44
N SER A 741 -26.32 35.82 16.46
CA SER A 741 -26.08 37.23 16.70
C SER A 741 -27.39 38.03 16.63
N ALA A 742 -27.76 38.68 17.73
CA ALA A 742 -28.95 39.54 17.83
C ALA A 742 -28.98 40.75 16.86
N SER A 743 -27.91 40.97 16.09
CA SER A 743 -27.82 41.99 15.05
C SER A 743 -28.12 41.46 13.64
N ILE A 744 -28.60 40.21 13.51
CA ILE A 744 -28.84 39.53 12.23
C ILE A 744 -30.29 38.97 12.21
N THR A 745 -30.97 39.15 11.08
CA THR A 745 -32.36 38.75 10.83
C THR A 745 -32.43 37.79 9.65
N ALA A 746 -33.57 37.11 9.42
CA ALA A 746 -33.71 36.16 8.31
C ALA A 746 -33.38 36.77 6.93
N GLY A 747 -33.78 38.04 6.70
CA GLY A 747 -33.48 38.76 5.45
C GLY A 747 -32.01 39.15 5.25
N ASP A 748 -31.14 38.99 6.25
CA ASP A 748 -29.70 39.18 6.11
C ASP A 748 -28.98 37.94 5.53
N PHE A 749 -29.68 36.81 5.38
CA PHE A 749 -29.12 35.54 4.90
C PHE A 749 -29.53 35.23 3.46
N ILE A 750 -28.53 34.79 2.67
CA ILE A 750 -28.72 34.20 1.35
C ILE A 750 -28.02 32.85 1.33
N VAL A 751 -28.73 31.81 0.90
CA VAL A 751 -28.21 30.46 0.69
C VAL A 751 -27.91 30.27 -0.79
N LYS A 752 -26.72 29.75 -1.11
CA LYS A 752 -26.34 29.33 -2.46
C LYS A 752 -26.06 27.82 -2.49
N LEU A 753 -26.55 27.15 -3.52
CA LEU A 753 -26.48 25.68 -3.70
C LEU A 753 -26.02 25.33 -5.12
N GLY A 754 -25.25 24.26 -5.24
CA GLY A 754 -24.62 23.87 -6.51
C GLY A 754 -23.39 24.72 -6.90
N VAL A 755 -22.92 25.59 -6.00
CA VAL A 755 -21.63 26.27 -6.15
C VAL A 755 -20.50 25.24 -6.10
N TRP A 756 -19.52 25.37 -6.99
CA TRP A 756 -18.25 24.66 -6.96
C TRP A 756 -17.09 25.65 -6.98
N ASP A 757 -17.09 26.61 -7.89
CA ASP A 757 -16.08 27.68 -8.03
C ASP A 757 -16.70 29.06 -7.76
N ARG A 758 -16.40 29.60 -6.57
CA ARG A 758 -16.89 30.90 -6.05
C ARG A 758 -16.52 32.11 -6.91
N THR A 759 -15.56 31.98 -7.83
CA THR A 759 -15.13 33.09 -8.68
C THR A 759 -15.96 33.24 -9.95
N ARG A 760 -16.88 32.30 -10.23
CA ARG A 760 -17.70 32.30 -11.45
C ARG A 760 -19.07 32.92 -11.22
N THR A 761 -19.49 33.76 -12.15
CA THR A 761 -20.87 34.28 -12.22
C THR A 761 -21.87 33.24 -12.76
N ASN A 762 -21.40 32.27 -13.53
CA ASN A 762 -22.10 31.04 -13.90
C ASN A 762 -21.14 29.85 -13.71
N ASP A 763 -21.49 28.90 -12.86
CA ASP A 763 -20.76 27.64 -12.70
C ASP A 763 -21.14 26.63 -13.81
N ILE A 764 -20.60 25.41 -13.76
CA ILE A 764 -20.77 24.38 -14.81
C ILE A 764 -22.24 24.00 -15.03
N LEU A 765 -23.08 24.08 -13.98
CA LEU A 765 -24.54 24.08 -14.06
C LEU A 765 -25.09 25.25 -13.20
N PRO A 766 -26.34 25.70 -13.41
CA PRO A 766 -26.89 26.87 -12.71
C PRO A 766 -26.83 26.71 -11.17
N VAL A 767 -26.34 27.75 -10.50
CA VAL A 767 -26.37 27.87 -9.04
C VAL A 767 -27.77 28.28 -8.61
N GLU A 768 -28.32 27.61 -7.61
CA GLU A 768 -29.59 28.00 -6.99
C GLU A 768 -29.33 28.94 -5.82
N GLU A 769 -29.85 30.17 -5.91
CA GLU A 769 -29.78 31.18 -4.86
C GLU A 769 -31.16 31.37 -4.21
N ARG A 770 -31.23 31.40 -2.88
CA ARG A 770 -32.48 31.57 -2.10
C ARG A 770 -32.26 32.51 -0.93
N LEU A 771 -33.23 33.38 -0.67
CA LEU A 771 -33.30 34.13 0.58
C LEU A 771 -33.74 33.19 1.71
N VAL A 772 -33.47 33.54 2.97
CA VAL A 772 -34.01 32.82 4.13
C VAL A 772 -35.26 33.55 4.65
N THR A 773 -36.36 32.82 4.84
CA THR A 773 -37.60 33.35 5.43
C THR A 773 -37.67 33.14 6.93
N LYS A 774 -37.04 32.08 7.45
CA LYS A 774 -37.03 31.76 8.88
C LYS A 774 -35.69 31.16 9.30
N VAL A 775 -35.16 31.67 10.41
CA VAL A 775 -33.99 31.15 11.10
C VAL A 775 -34.48 30.51 12.39
N ILE A 776 -34.12 29.25 12.63
CA ILE A 776 -34.50 28.51 13.85
C ILE A 776 -33.22 27.97 14.49
N LEU A 777 -32.70 28.73 15.46
CA LEU A 777 -31.60 28.33 16.33
C LEU A 777 -32.09 27.32 17.37
N HIS A 778 -31.24 26.37 17.79
CA HIS A 778 -31.61 25.45 18.87
C HIS A 778 -31.98 26.21 20.16
N PRO A 779 -33.11 25.92 20.81
CA PRO A 779 -33.63 26.74 21.93
C PRO A 779 -32.74 26.76 23.18
N THR A 780 -31.81 25.80 23.29
CA THR A 780 -30.85 25.67 24.40
C THR A 780 -29.40 25.95 23.99
N TYR A 781 -29.15 26.49 22.79
CA TYR A 781 -27.81 26.87 22.33
C TYR A 781 -27.14 27.88 23.27
N SER A 782 -25.83 27.70 23.55
CA SER A 782 -25.09 28.60 24.43
C SER A 782 -23.66 28.91 23.95
N SER A 783 -23.53 30.04 23.24
CA SER A 783 -22.25 30.66 22.85
C SER A 783 -21.38 31.11 24.04
N MET A 784 -21.95 31.24 25.25
CA MET A 784 -21.27 31.76 26.44
C MET A 784 -20.80 30.67 27.41
N ARG A 785 -20.96 29.38 27.09
CA ARG A 785 -20.60 28.29 28.02
C ARG A 785 -19.79 27.14 27.41
N SER A 786 -20.08 26.71 26.18
CA SER A 786 -19.40 25.53 25.61
C SER A 786 -19.59 25.28 24.10
N PHE A 787 -20.35 26.11 23.37
CA PHE A 787 -20.89 25.73 22.04
C PHE A 787 -21.77 24.46 22.08
N SER A 788 -22.36 24.11 23.22
CA SER A 788 -23.40 23.06 23.26
C SER A 788 -24.60 23.49 22.42
N GLN A 789 -25.18 22.51 21.72
CA GLN A 789 -26.33 22.63 20.83
C GLN A 789 -26.09 23.60 19.66
N ASP A 790 -24.86 23.65 19.11
CA ASP A 790 -24.43 24.55 18.04
C ASP A 790 -25.02 24.21 16.66
N ILE A 791 -26.35 24.28 16.54
CA ILE A 791 -27.09 23.95 15.33
C ILE A 791 -28.24 24.93 15.08
N ALA A 792 -28.50 25.22 13.80
CA ALA A 792 -29.64 26.01 13.35
C ALA A 792 -30.19 25.53 12.01
N LEU A 793 -31.51 25.68 11.84
CA LEU A 793 -32.21 25.49 10.56
C LEU A 793 -32.49 26.84 9.88
N LEU A 794 -32.30 26.86 8.57
CA LEU A 794 -32.65 27.95 7.66
C LEU A 794 -33.76 27.47 6.73
N ARG A 795 -34.94 28.10 6.81
CA ARG A 795 -36.02 27.89 5.83
C ARG A 795 -35.83 28.81 4.63
N LEU A 796 -35.80 28.23 3.44
CA LEU A 796 -35.61 28.95 2.19
C LEU A 796 -36.88 29.69 1.76
N SER A 797 -36.74 30.74 0.95
CA SER A 797 -37.86 31.56 0.47
C SER A 797 -38.70 30.89 -0.62
N ALA A 798 -38.16 29.87 -1.27
CA ALA A 798 -38.84 29.02 -2.23
C ALA A 798 -38.09 27.68 -2.34
N PRO A 799 -38.75 26.58 -2.71
CA PRO A 799 -38.10 25.31 -3.02
C PRO A 799 -36.92 25.47 -3.99
N VAL A 800 -35.86 24.67 -3.81
CA VAL A 800 -34.78 24.53 -4.80
C VAL A 800 -35.10 23.45 -5.82
N VAL A 801 -34.71 23.65 -7.08
CA VAL A 801 -34.84 22.63 -8.11
C VAL A 801 -33.68 21.64 -7.97
N TYR A 802 -34.01 20.42 -7.57
CA TYR A 802 -33.02 19.34 -7.47
C TYR A 802 -32.39 19.05 -8.85
N ALA A 803 -31.07 19.04 -8.88
CA ALA A 803 -30.25 18.91 -10.08
C ALA A 803 -29.08 17.93 -9.85
N PRO A 804 -28.33 17.49 -10.87
CA PRO A 804 -27.22 16.55 -10.68
C PRO A 804 -26.11 17.03 -9.72
N HIS A 805 -26.01 18.35 -9.52
CA HIS A 805 -25.12 19.04 -8.59
C HIS A 805 -25.83 19.66 -7.36
N ILE A 806 -27.16 19.46 -7.22
CA ILE A 806 -27.98 19.95 -6.09
C ILE A 806 -28.92 18.82 -5.61
N GLN A 807 -28.60 18.18 -4.50
CA GLN A 807 -29.33 17.04 -3.91
C GLN A 807 -29.31 17.14 -2.37
N PRO A 808 -30.29 16.61 -1.64
CA PRO A 808 -30.29 16.64 -0.18
C PRO A 808 -29.40 15.54 0.40
N ILE A 809 -28.78 15.74 1.57
CA ILE A 809 -28.04 14.71 2.31
C ILE A 809 -28.99 13.91 3.22
N CYS A 810 -28.67 12.64 3.52
CA CYS A 810 -29.44 11.89 4.51
C CYS A 810 -29.05 12.31 5.93
N LEU A 811 -30.05 12.42 6.82
CA LEU A 811 -29.80 12.42 8.26
C LEU A 811 -29.36 11.01 8.73
N PRO A 812 -28.60 10.92 9.84
CA PRO A 812 -28.24 9.65 10.47
C PRO A 812 -29.42 9.06 11.25
N ALA A 813 -29.27 7.85 11.80
CA ALA A 813 -30.22 7.39 12.81
C ALA A 813 -30.06 8.18 14.13
N PRO A 814 -31.12 8.33 14.95
CA PRO A 814 -31.00 8.83 16.32
C PRO A 814 -30.02 7.98 17.14
N ASP A 815 -29.19 8.64 17.94
CA ASP A 815 -28.15 8.04 18.81
C ASP A 815 -27.11 7.12 18.11
N GLU A 816 -27.04 7.16 16.78
CA GLU A 816 -26.06 6.43 15.99
C GLU A 816 -24.61 6.88 16.29
N GLU A 817 -23.70 5.91 16.40
CA GLU A 817 -22.28 6.14 16.69
C GLU A 817 -21.38 6.03 15.45
N PHE A 818 -20.42 6.96 15.37
CA PHE A 818 -19.53 7.15 14.22
C PHE A 818 -18.05 7.02 14.56
N THR A 819 -17.73 6.75 15.83
CA THR A 819 -16.36 6.69 16.35
C THR A 819 -15.49 5.72 15.54
N TYR A 820 -14.27 6.15 15.18
CA TYR A 820 -13.31 5.49 14.30
C TYR A 820 -13.70 5.31 12.82
N LEU A 821 -14.86 5.80 12.38
CA LEU A 821 -15.20 5.82 10.95
C LEU A 821 -14.51 6.98 10.24
N MET A 822 -14.04 6.72 9.01
CA MET A 822 -13.56 7.76 8.11
C MET A 822 -14.72 8.57 7.55
N THR A 823 -14.64 9.89 7.74
CA THR A 823 -15.58 10.90 7.26
C THR A 823 -14.85 11.92 6.37
N THR A 824 -15.60 12.66 5.56
CA THR A 824 -15.09 13.72 4.69
C THR A 824 -15.72 15.06 5.09
N ILE A 825 -14.87 16.03 5.44
CA ILE A 825 -15.24 17.45 5.62
C ILE A 825 -15.26 18.11 4.24
N THR A 826 -16.23 18.99 3.99
CA THR A 826 -16.22 19.85 2.78
C THR A 826 -16.55 21.32 3.06
N GLY A 827 -15.96 22.22 2.28
CA GLY A 827 -16.20 23.66 2.40
C GLY A 827 -15.21 24.55 1.65
N TRP A 828 -15.26 25.86 1.94
CA TRP A 828 -14.44 26.91 1.33
C TRP A 828 -13.76 27.82 2.37
N GLY A 829 -13.54 27.31 3.59
CA GLY A 829 -12.66 27.92 4.58
C GLY A 829 -11.21 28.00 4.07
N ARG A 830 -10.37 28.73 4.80
CA ARG A 830 -8.97 28.94 4.40
C ARG A 830 -8.20 27.62 4.43
N LEU A 831 -7.20 27.47 3.58
CA LEU A 831 -6.33 26.28 3.63
C LEU A 831 -5.34 26.35 4.81
N GLN A 832 -4.92 27.55 5.20
CA GLN A 832 -4.09 27.80 6.39
C GLN A 832 -4.54 29.05 7.15
N PHE A 833 -4.09 29.17 8.40
CA PHE A 833 -4.37 30.34 9.23
C PHE A 833 -3.80 31.63 8.61
N ARG A 834 -4.68 32.60 8.36
CA ARG A 834 -4.44 33.90 7.68
C ARG A 834 -4.27 33.89 6.15
N GLU A 835 -4.39 32.75 5.46
CA GLU A 835 -4.43 32.75 3.99
C GLU A 835 -5.78 33.26 3.42
N ASP A 836 -5.82 33.49 2.12
CA ASP A 836 -7.09 33.67 1.40
C ASP A 836 -7.85 32.34 1.28
N ARG A 837 -9.15 32.44 0.98
CA ARG A 837 -10.01 31.26 0.80
C ARG A 837 -9.93 30.70 -0.63
N PRO A 838 -9.93 29.36 -0.81
CA PRO A 838 -9.92 28.74 -2.12
C PRO A 838 -11.18 29.09 -2.93
N SER A 839 -11.02 29.31 -4.23
CA SER A 839 -12.13 29.54 -5.15
C SER A 839 -13.00 28.30 -5.31
N VAL A 840 -12.36 27.15 -5.53
CA VAL A 840 -13.00 25.83 -5.70
C VAL A 840 -13.29 25.18 -4.35
N LEU A 841 -14.41 24.47 -4.25
CA LEU A 841 -14.80 23.65 -3.09
C LEU A 841 -13.70 22.65 -2.72
N GLN A 842 -13.37 22.56 -1.44
CA GLN A 842 -12.38 21.61 -0.92
C GLN A 842 -13.04 20.44 -0.20
N LYS A 843 -12.33 19.31 -0.15
CA LYS A 843 -12.64 18.12 0.63
C LYS A 843 -11.41 17.60 1.37
N VAL A 844 -11.60 17.06 2.57
CA VAL A 844 -10.54 16.36 3.30
C VAL A 844 -11.10 15.20 4.12
N ASP A 845 -10.46 14.03 4.03
CA ASP A 845 -10.82 12.81 4.76
C ASP A 845 -10.14 12.79 6.15
N VAL A 846 -10.93 12.62 7.21
CA VAL A 846 -10.52 12.53 8.62
C VAL A 846 -11.26 11.38 9.32
N PRO A 847 -10.67 10.69 10.31
CA PRO A 847 -11.41 9.76 11.16
C PRO A 847 -12.10 10.51 12.30
N VAL A 848 -13.30 10.05 12.68
CA VAL A 848 -13.93 10.43 13.95
C VAL A 848 -13.14 9.81 15.11
N ILE A 849 -12.83 10.59 16.14
CA ILE A 849 -12.20 10.12 17.39
C ILE A 849 -13.21 10.12 18.54
N SER A 850 -12.95 9.37 19.61
CA SER A 850 -13.84 9.37 20.78
C SER A 850 -13.76 10.70 21.54
N ASN A 851 -14.82 11.09 22.25
CA ASN A 851 -14.81 12.31 23.06
C ASN A 851 -13.64 12.28 24.08
N TRP A 852 -13.38 11.14 24.73
CA TRP A 852 -12.25 10.97 25.63
C TRP A 852 -10.88 11.17 24.96
N GLN A 853 -10.69 10.67 23.72
CA GLN A 853 -9.46 10.95 22.96
C GLN A 853 -9.33 12.45 22.64
N CYS A 854 -10.44 13.10 22.31
CA CYS A 854 -10.48 14.54 22.02
C CYS A 854 -10.11 15.38 23.25
N GLU A 855 -10.73 15.10 24.40
CA GLU A 855 -10.43 15.71 25.71
C GLU A 855 -8.97 15.45 26.13
N SER A 856 -8.46 14.24 25.87
CA SER A 856 -7.06 13.87 26.13
C SER A 856 -6.07 14.65 25.24
N MET A 857 -6.38 14.86 23.96
CA MET A 857 -5.59 15.69 23.05
C MET A 857 -5.53 17.15 23.54
N PHE A 858 -6.69 17.75 23.83
CA PHE A 858 -6.77 19.12 24.38
C PHE A 858 -6.02 19.27 25.72
N THR A 859 -6.16 18.30 26.63
CA THR A 859 -5.41 18.26 27.90
C THR A 859 -3.89 18.16 27.68
N THR A 860 -3.46 17.38 26.69
CA THR A 860 -2.04 17.22 26.33
C THR A 860 -1.43 18.52 25.80
N GLN A 861 -2.23 19.39 25.15
CA GLN A 861 -1.81 20.73 24.72
C GLN A 861 -1.87 21.80 25.83
N HIS A 862 -2.15 21.40 27.08
CA HIS A 862 -2.34 22.27 28.25
C HIS A 862 -3.53 23.24 28.13
N THR A 863 -4.49 22.93 27.25
CA THR A 863 -5.74 23.67 27.05
C THR A 863 -6.93 22.72 27.24
N PRO A 864 -7.22 22.25 28.46
CA PRO A 864 -8.23 21.22 28.71
C PRO A 864 -9.64 21.74 28.40
N GLU A 865 -10.31 21.11 27.45
CA GLU A 865 -11.69 21.38 27.05
C GLU A 865 -12.55 20.12 27.21
N SER A 866 -13.84 20.30 27.54
CA SER A 866 -14.79 19.21 27.81
C SER A 866 -15.72 18.98 26.61
N ILE A 867 -15.79 17.75 26.11
CA ILE A 867 -16.49 17.43 24.85
C ILE A 867 -17.80 16.72 25.15
N LEU A 868 -18.87 17.52 25.13
CA LEU A 868 -20.21 17.13 25.57
C LEU A 868 -20.86 16.06 24.65
N PRO A 869 -21.89 15.32 25.11
CA PRO A 869 -22.48 14.21 24.33
C PRO A 869 -23.15 14.61 23.01
N ASP A 870 -23.49 15.89 22.85
CA ASP A 870 -23.98 16.54 21.63
C ASP A 870 -22.86 17.01 20.68
N MET A 871 -21.61 16.79 21.08
CA MET A 871 -20.41 17.04 20.29
C MET A 871 -19.73 15.72 19.88
N MET A 872 -18.92 15.81 18.84
CA MET A 872 -17.98 14.79 18.42
C MET A 872 -16.74 15.46 17.82
N CYS A 873 -15.62 14.74 17.76
CA CYS A 873 -14.39 15.27 17.17
C CYS A 873 -13.92 14.43 16.00
N ALA A 874 -13.22 15.05 15.05
CA ALA A 874 -12.54 14.35 13.97
C ALA A 874 -11.16 14.97 13.73
N SER A 875 -10.14 14.12 13.58
CA SER A 875 -8.75 14.55 13.38
C SER A 875 -7.88 13.37 12.95
N THR A 876 -6.88 13.59 12.09
CA THR A 876 -5.88 12.56 11.79
C THR A 876 -4.88 12.37 12.93
N ALA A 877 -4.26 11.19 13.02
CA ALA A 877 -3.27 10.88 14.05
C ALA A 877 -2.00 11.77 14.03
N ASP A 878 -1.81 12.56 12.97
CA ASP A 878 -0.76 13.58 12.83
C ASP A 878 -1.25 15.00 13.16
N GLY A 879 -2.56 15.20 13.38
CA GLY A 879 -3.20 16.50 13.61
C GLY A 879 -3.17 17.47 12.42
N THR A 880 -2.72 17.04 11.23
CA THR A 880 -2.44 17.93 10.08
C THR A 880 -3.65 18.24 9.20
N LYS A 881 -4.87 17.83 9.59
CA LYS A 881 -6.09 17.97 8.79
C LYS A 881 -7.30 18.27 9.67
N ASP A 882 -7.95 19.39 9.39
CA ASP A 882 -9.19 19.83 10.01
C ASP A 882 -9.91 20.86 9.12
N ALA A 883 -11.11 21.27 9.51
CA ALA A 883 -11.80 22.44 8.98
C ALA A 883 -11.12 23.77 9.38
N CYS A 884 -11.52 24.89 8.75
CA CYS A 884 -10.93 26.21 9.01
C CYS A 884 -11.96 27.35 8.94
N GLN A 885 -11.53 28.61 9.16
CA GLN A 885 -12.43 29.76 9.22
C GLN A 885 -13.16 30.01 7.88
N GLY A 886 -14.45 29.69 7.87
CA GLY A 886 -15.33 29.70 6.69
C GLY A 886 -16.06 28.38 6.46
N ASP A 887 -15.58 27.29 7.06
CA ASP A 887 -16.22 25.98 7.01
C ASP A 887 -17.28 25.76 8.09
N SER A 888 -17.38 26.65 9.09
CA SER A 888 -18.43 26.64 10.14
C SER A 888 -19.81 26.31 9.59
N GLY A 889 -20.50 25.33 10.16
CA GLY A 889 -21.79 24.83 9.68
C GLY A 889 -21.72 23.96 8.42
N GLY A 890 -20.55 23.74 7.83
CA GLY A 890 -20.31 22.82 6.73
C GLY A 890 -20.44 21.35 7.15
N PRO A 891 -20.74 20.44 6.20
CA PRO A 891 -20.99 19.04 6.49
C PRO A 891 -19.71 18.24 6.74
N LEU A 892 -19.73 17.43 7.81
CA LEU A 892 -18.92 16.23 7.97
C LEU A 892 -19.79 15.04 7.53
N SER A 893 -19.41 14.33 6.47
CA SER A 893 -20.25 13.25 5.89
C SER A 893 -19.52 11.90 5.78
N LEU A 894 -20.28 10.80 5.72
CA LEU A 894 -19.77 9.49 5.27
C LEU A 894 -20.67 8.92 4.17
N ILE A 895 -20.15 7.99 3.37
CA ILE A 895 -20.92 7.26 2.37
C ILE A 895 -21.33 5.89 2.95
N ARG A 896 -22.64 5.67 3.13
CA ARG A 896 -23.23 4.37 3.51
C ARG A 896 -24.13 3.86 2.40
N ALA A 897 -23.92 2.62 1.98
CA ALA A 897 -24.72 1.95 0.94
C ALA A 897 -24.88 2.73 -0.39
N GLY A 898 -23.97 3.67 -0.69
CA GLY A 898 -24.01 4.54 -1.87
C GLY A 898 -24.66 5.92 -1.67
N SER A 899 -25.18 6.22 -0.47
CA SER A 899 -25.69 7.55 -0.10
C SER A 899 -24.79 8.23 0.94
N HIS A 900 -24.59 9.53 0.81
CA HIS A 900 -24.00 10.38 1.84
C HIS A 900 -24.95 10.56 3.03
N VAL A 901 -24.42 10.39 4.23
CA VAL A 901 -25.08 10.61 5.53
C VAL A 901 -24.35 11.74 6.25
N LEU A 902 -25.11 12.68 6.83
CA LEU A 902 -24.60 13.83 7.56
C LEU A 902 -24.23 13.43 8.98
N VAL A 903 -22.94 13.27 9.25
CA VAL A 903 -22.40 12.75 10.53
C VAL A 903 -22.24 13.88 11.55
N GLY A 904 -21.72 15.02 11.09
CA GLY A 904 -21.45 16.18 11.92
C GLY A 904 -21.63 17.50 11.15
N LEU A 905 -21.66 18.61 11.87
CA LEU A 905 -21.51 19.95 11.31
C LEU A 905 -20.32 20.64 11.98
N VAL A 906 -19.45 21.29 11.20
CA VAL A 906 -18.27 22.02 11.71
C VAL A 906 -18.71 23.06 12.74
N SER A 907 -18.21 22.96 13.98
CA SER A 907 -18.61 23.83 15.09
C SER A 907 -17.46 24.72 15.55
N TRP A 908 -16.41 24.16 16.15
CA TRP A 908 -15.26 24.93 16.66
C TRP A 908 -13.95 24.13 16.66
N GLY A 909 -12.83 24.82 16.88
CA GLY A 909 -11.48 24.26 16.90
C GLY A 909 -10.43 25.35 17.11
N TYR A 910 -9.16 24.97 17.34
CA TYR A 910 -8.06 25.92 17.55
C TYR A 910 -7.14 26.01 16.33
N GLY A 911 -6.94 27.23 15.83
CA GLY A 911 -6.17 27.46 14.61
C GLY A 911 -6.91 26.93 13.37
N CYS A 912 -6.18 26.26 12.49
CA CYS A 912 -6.69 25.39 11.42
C CYS A 912 -5.67 24.28 11.22
N ALA A 913 -6.07 23.01 11.32
CA ALA A 913 -5.15 21.86 11.21
C ALA A 913 -3.89 21.98 12.11
N LEU A 914 -4.08 22.49 13.34
CA LEU A 914 -2.99 22.70 14.29
C LEU A 914 -2.64 21.37 14.99
N PRO A 915 -1.41 20.85 14.88
CA PRO A 915 -1.08 19.53 15.42
C PRO A 915 -1.41 19.37 16.90
N GLY A 916 -2.12 18.31 17.26
CA GLY A 916 -2.58 18.04 18.62
C GLY A 916 -3.91 18.71 19.01
N TYR A 917 -4.49 19.56 18.17
CA TYR A 917 -5.82 20.15 18.36
C TYR A 917 -6.81 19.55 17.36
N PRO A 918 -7.74 18.69 17.79
CA PRO A 918 -8.78 18.14 16.92
C PRO A 918 -9.89 19.16 16.64
N GLY A 919 -10.56 19.04 15.49
CA GLY A 919 -11.77 19.80 15.21
C GLY A 919 -12.98 19.22 15.93
N VAL A 920 -13.91 20.10 16.31
CA VAL A 920 -15.13 19.75 17.06
C VAL A 920 -16.36 20.08 16.23
N TYR A 921 -17.30 19.13 16.25
CA TYR A 921 -18.46 19.06 15.36
C TYR A 921 -19.72 18.80 16.17
N ALA A 922 -20.84 19.40 15.78
CA ALA A 922 -22.16 19.08 16.34
C ALA A 922 -22.57 17.66 15.91
N ARG A 923 -22.85 16.75 16.85
CA ARG A 923 -23.10 15.31 16.61
C ARG A 923 -24.53 15.07 16.10
N MET A 924 -24.68 14.82 14.80
CA MET A 924 -25.99 14.89 14.13
C MET A 924 -26.98 13.81 14.54
N SER A 925 -26.51 12.65 15.02
CA SER A 925 -27.38 11.62 15.61
C SER A 925 -28.08 12.07 16.90
N LYS A 926 -27.61 13.11 17.59
CA LYS A 926 -28.31 13.72 18.73
C LYS A 926 -29.37 14.76 18.31
N PHE A 927 -29.19 15.39 17.14
CA PHE A 927 -30.09 16.44 16.64
C PHE A 927 -31.18 15.94 15.69
N THR A 928 -31.10 14.70 15.19
CA THR A 928 -32.00 14.18 14.15
C THR A 928 -33.49 14.33 14.51
N GLY A 929 -33.89 13.97 15.74
CA GLY A 929 -35.28 14.16 16.19
C GLY A 929 -35.71 15.64 16.20
N TRP A 930 -34.88 16.52 16.78
CA TRP A 930 -35.15 17.97 16.80
C TRP A 930 -35.24 18.56 15.39
N LEU A 931 -34.36 18.15 14.47
CA LEU A 931 -34.37 18.61 13.08
C LEU A 931 -35.67 18.21 12.39
N GLU A 932 -36.06 16.94 12.48
CA GLU A 932 -37.30 16.46 11.87
C GLU A 932 -38.54 17.13 12.46
N ASP A 933 -38.66 17.22 13.79
CA ASP A 933 -39.81 17.85 14.45
C ASP A 933 -39.87 19.34 14.17
N THR A 934 -38.72 20.02 14.13
CA THR A 934 -38.65 21.45 13.78
C THR A 934 -39.03 21.67 12.33
N MET A 935 -38.55 20.85 11.38
CA MET A 935 -38.99 20.94 9.99
C MET A 935 -40.50 20.68 9.89
N ARG A 936 -41.01 19.58 10.46
CA ARG A 936 -42.45 19.21 10.48
C ARG A 936 -43.34 20.32 11.04
N ALA A 937 -42.94 20.94 12.14
CA ALA A 937 -43.72 22.00 12.80
C ALA A 937 -43.65 23.38 12.10
N ASN A 938 -42.89 23.51 11.01
CA ASN A 938 -42.63 24.78 10.34
C ASN A 938 -42.75 24.73 8.80
N ILE A 939 -43.42 23.70 8.25
CA ILE A 939 -43.83 23.59 6.84
C ILE A 939 -44.92 24.62 6.51
#